data_AF-A0A8J2AEY6-F1
#
_entry.id   AF-A0A8J2AEY6-F1
#
_cell.length_a   1.000
_cell.length_b   1.000
_cell.length_c   1.000
_cell.angle_alpha   90.00
_cell.angle_beta   90.00
_cell.angle_gamma   90.00
#
_symmetry.space_group_name_H-M   'P 1'
#
loop_
_entity.id
_entity.type
_entity.pdbx_description
1 polymer ?
#
loop_
_entity_poly.entity_id
_entity_poly.type
_entity_poly.pdbx_seq_one_letter_code
_entity_poly.pdbx_strand_id
1 'polypeptide(L)'
;MTGTTRGATPDPSRSRSASSASCSGSSATPNDEASHGAAPAAAVVNSSSAATPPEGHQPAGPPGAVPPVVQQPSGNFLRRLQQRFFPWRPLPWWVILVGTVYFFSDVRWRYHESPCSVLGLPTTFTTTSIKRAFRTISLCTHPDRLRSTLKRQPTSSEERVGQTLFNRHTDARDKLVRFLEIKEKRRQLRRERKNKKRKKEKLPPLPDEEDVVMEARCEDLDATNWGELWKAFASYQAVEEIYEATKAFLYSLITFEAGFLTTVALSFWFIFLYRMLKELFSWGVSAGFALPLYIVGATISRPLPTLLRFFSLPFLRVWVFTEELRGLSKQKEEDSKEDNVSPRGSPASKADKKKKKDGEVEQTEMTKVKRSTRHLQAEVDTTIRKRIKVRTTEETVEPEVAGPPGDPATQLESPAISPQQPPMVLVGPDGQPMPQAVIIPRSTLTTMEILRLKADYPNKARLDVATATQFDILLPLTKPIIPLLMLICTGQVWNGIISSIVISQFLRSCVPQLNYETHHLLCLVFGFLHTMLGVSPEQVEAHADKENAVLLLQWNWGFKDMVSILNMVMLGAFVASLSRNGNEPQFCNSFASGMGLRLLTTLPFLTDEETSWIPGTVNGWTQFWEQLQADLNLRFQSVDALLTNAEKDIGDCGGGFYRHITQDEGYAKYFSVTVKAFLLVLPLLSALQWIHRALQGSKVFHKRAARSGTASRRFLRVGTRLTLGLAGLVQVGLLLYFNLNAANGGLLNLWLAFLLGSVFESYLACEDLRGAFRQFVTAIVFIFI
;
A
#
# COMPACT_ATOMS: atom_id res chain seq x y z
N MET A 1 -6.04 -63.02 22.70
CA MET A 1 -7.28 -62.98 21.89
C MET A 1 -6.94 -62.37 20.55
N THR A 2 -6.91 -63.22 19.54
CA THR A 2 -6.49 -62.98 18.16
C THR A 2 -7.66 -62.45 17.32
N GLY A 3 -7.40 -61.43 16.50
CA GLY A 3 -8.38 -60.88 15.56
C GLY A 3 -7.70 -60.18 14.40
N THR A 4 -7.15 -60.96 13.47
CA THR A 4 -6.65 -60.55 12.16
C THR A 4 -7.79 -60.27 11.19
N THR A 5 -7.79 -59.11 10.55
CA THR A 5 -8.55 -58.85 9.32
C THR A 5 -7.64 -58.29 8.23
N ARG A 6 -7.53 -59.05 7.14
CA ARG A 6 -6.89 -58.68 5.87
C ARG A 6 -7.82 -57.75 5.10
N GLY A 7 -7.28 -56.68 4.51
CA GLY A 7 -7.96 -55.79 3.56
C GLY A 7 -7.11 -55.62 2.30
N ALA A 8 -7.74 -55.73 1.14
CA ALA A 8 -7.16 -56.05 -0.16
C ALA A 8 -6.47 -54.88 -0.89
N THR A 9 -5.48 -55.23 -1.71
CA THR A 9 -4.87 -54.43 -2.78
C THR A 9 -5.68 -54.52 -4.08
N PRO A 10 -5.86 -53.44 -4.85
CA PRO A 10 -6.28 -53.54 -6.24
C PRO A 10 -5.09 -53.46 -7.21
N ASP A 11 -5.15 -54.34 -8.19
CA ASP A 11 -4.20 -54.59 -9.29
C ASP A 11 -4.48 -53.62 -10.47
N PRO A 12 -3.47 -53.04 -11.16
CA PRO A 12 -3.69 -52.15 -12.29
C PRO A 12 -3.40 -52.88 -13.62
N SER A 13 -4.44 -53.27 -14.36
CA SER A 13 -4.28 -53.60 -15.79
C SER A 13 -5.57 -53.48 -16.59
N ARG A 14 -5.66 -52.47 -17.47
CA ARG A 14 -6.13 -52.70 -18.84
C ARG A 14 -5.73 -51.60 -19.81
N SER A 15 -5.20 -52.09 -20.92
CA SER A 15 -4.57 -51.41 -22.05
C SER A 15 -5.55 -51.08 -23.18
N ARG A 16 -5.25 -49.97 -23.87
CA ARG A 16 -5.32 -49.71 -25.33
C ARG A 16 -6.66 -49.91 -26.07
N SER A 17 -7.08 -48.84 -26.74
CA SER A 17 -7.25 -48.85 -28.20
C SER A 17 -7.10 -47.45 -28.79
N ALA A 18 -6.40 -47.37 -29.92
CA ALA A 18 -6.21 -46.19 -30.74
C ALA A 18 -7.22 -46.22 -31.90
N SER A 19 -7.64 -45.05 -32.39
CA SER A 19 -8.00 -44.91 -33.79
C SER A 19 -7.78 -43.47 -34.27
N SER A 20 -7.04 -43.39 -35.35
CA SER A 20 -6.69 -42.24 -36.17
C SER A 20 -7.71 -42.06 -37.28
N ALA A 21 -8.08 -40.82 -37.61
CA ALA A 21 -8.59 -40.48 -38.94
C ALA A 21 -8.18 -39.05 -39.32
N SER A 22 -7.21 -38.99 -40.23
CA SER A 22 -6.81 -37.83 -41.02
C SER A 22 -7.68 -37.74 -42.26
N CYS A 23 -8.15 -36.54 -42.64
CA CYS A 23 -8.54 -36.23 -44.01
C CYS A 23 -7.90 -34.92 -44.45
N SER A 24 -7.05 -35.06 -45.47
CA SER A 24 -6.42 -34.05 -46.30
C SER A 24 -7.40 -33.48 -47.34
N GLY A 25 -7.28 -32.20 -47.63
CA GLY A 25 -7.82 -31.57 -48.85
C GLY A 25 -6.93 -30.41 -49.26
N SER A 26 -6.30 -30.51 -50.43
CA SER A 26 -5.44 -29.52 -51.08
C SER A 26 -6.06 -29.09 -52.42
N SER A 27 -5.50 -28.02 -53.00
CA SER A 27 -5.68 -27.46 -54.37
C SER A 27 -6.86 -26.47 -54.51
N ALA A 28 -6.80 -25.36 -55.26
CA ALA A 28 -5.77 -24.70 -56.06
C ALA A 28 -6.20 -23.23 -56.33
N THR A 29 -5.22 -22.36 -56.63
CA THR A 29 -5.32 -21.00 -57.24
C THR A 29 -5.79 -21.07 -58.72
N PRO A 30 -5.96 -19.99 -59.55
CA PRO A 30 -5.43 -18.61 -59.44
C PRO A 30 -6.28 -17.44 -60.06
N ASN A 31 -5.63 -16.25 -60.20
CA ASN A 31 -5.94 -15.09 -61.09
C ASN A 31 -7.06 -14.12 -60.65
N ASP A 32 -7.06 -12.80 -60.91
CA ASP A 32 -6.18 -11.83 -61.58
C ASP A 32 -6.70 -10.40 -61.26
N GLU A 33 -5.91 -9.36 -61.63
CA GLU A 33 -6.29 -7.94 -61.83
C GLU A 33 -6.67 -7.06 -60.61
N ALA A 34 -6.47 -5.74 -60.57
CA ALA A 34 -5.58 -4.78 -61.21
C ALA A 34 -5.88 -3.40 -60.58
N SER A 35 -4.84 -2.59 -60.32
CA SER A 35 -4.77 -1.14 -60.59
C SER A 35 -5.40 -0.07 -59.66
N HIS A 36 -4.61 1.01 -59.51
CA HIS A 36 -4.91 2.43 -59.17
C HIS A 36 -5.35 2.79 -57.73
N GLY A 37 -4.83 3.84 -57.07
CA GLY A 37 -3.86 4.87 -57.44
C GLY A 37 -3.69 5.95 -56.35
N ALA A 38 -2.55 6.62 -56.43
CA ALA A 38 -2.21 8.01 -56.08
C ALA A 38 -2.47 8.61 -54.68
N ALA A 39 -1.36 9.11 -54.11
CA ALA A 39 -1.29 10.23 -53.16
C ALA A 39 -1.74 11.56 -53.82
N PRO A 40 -1.88 12.65 -53.02
CA PRO A 40 -0.85 13.69 -53.18
C PRO A 40 -0.48 14.49 -51.91
N ALA A 41 0.62 15.22 -52.06
CA ALA A 41 1.24 16.13 -51.14
C ALA A 41 0.85 17.61 -51.36
N ALA A 42 0.95 18.40 -50.29
CA ALA A 42 1.45 19.78 -50.14
C ALA A 42 1.11 20.92 -51.14
N ALA A 43 0.60 22.05 -50.59
CA ALA A 43 1.00 23.48 -50.80
C ALA A 43 -0.06 24.38 -50.11
N VAL A 44 0.21 25.24 -49.12
CA VAL A 44 0.90 26.56 -49.08
C VAL A 44 0.27 27.62 -50.02
N VAL A 45 -0.29 28.70 -49.46
CA VAL A 45 0.04 30.15 -49.67
C VAL A 45 -1.09 31.08 -49.15
N ASN A 46 -0.65 32.05 -48.34
CA ASN A 46 -1.14 33.40 -47.98
C ASN A 46 -2.42 33.99 -48.61
N SER A 47 -3.16 34.81 -47.83
CA SER A 47 -3.04 36.29 -47.88
C SER A 47 -4.07 37.03 -46.99
N SER A 48 -3.70 38.26 -46.68
CA SER A 48 -4.23 39.30 -45.79
C SER A 48 -5.36 40.18 -46.36
N SER A 49 -6.26 40.69 -45.49
CA SER A 49 -6.83 42.07 -45.50
C SER A 49 -7.67 42.25 -44.21
N ALA A 50 -7.43 43.16 -43.25
CA ALA A 50 -7.47 44.63 -43.29
C ALA A 50 -8.82 45.22 -43.74
N ALA A 51 -9.67 45.63 -42.78
CA ALA A 51 -10.50 46.86 -42.82
C ALA A 51 -11.36 47.01 -41.53
N THR A 52 -11.71 48.27 -41.26
CA THR A 52 -12.06 48.99 -40.02
C THR A 52 -13.55 48.96 -39.56
N PRO A 53 -13.88 49.52 -38.37
CA PRO A 53 -15.19 49.45 -37.69
C PRO A 53 -16.03 50.75 -37.82
N PRO A 54 -17.25 50.78 -37.21
CA PRO A 54 -17.73 51.98 -36.51
C PRO A 54 -18.27 51.66 -35.10
N GLU A 55 -17.80 52.37 -34.07
CA GLU A 55 -18.42 53.53 -33.40
C GLU A 55 -19.60 53.21 -32.46
N GLY A 56 -19.40 53.58 -31.19
CA GLY A 56 -20.41 53.59 -30.12
C GLY A 56 -19.85 54.25 -28.86
N HIS A 57 -20.02 55.56 -28.75
CA HIS A 57 -19.60 56.42 -27.63
C HIS A 57 -20.29 56.07 -26.29
N GLN A 58 -19.53 56.11 -25.19
CA GLN A 58 -20.00 56.46 -23.84
C GLN A 58 -18.94 57.28 -23.08
N PRO A 59 -19.35 58.22 -22.20
CA PRO A 59 -18.51 59.33 -21.74
C PRO A 59 -17.58 59.00 -20.58
N ALA A 60 -16.52 59.79 -20.52
CA ALA A 60 -15.31 59.64 -19.71
C ALA A 60 -15.54 59.75 -18.19
N GLY A 61 -15.07 58.73 -17.47
CA GLY A 61 -14.62 58.84 -16.08
C GLY A 61 -13.12 59.22 -16.03
N PRO A 62 -12.64 59.83 -14.91
CA PRO A 62 -11.27 60.33 -14.80
C PRO A 62 -10.24 59.19 -14.94
N PRO A 63 -9.08 59.45 -15.56
CA PRO A 63 -8.09 58.43 -15.88
C PRO A 63 -7.44 57.91 -14.59
N GLY A 64 -7.92 56.75 -14.13
CA GLY A 64 -7.17 55.92 -13.20
C GLY A 64 -5.90 55.44 -13.89
N ALA A 65 -4.75 55.79 -13.31
CA ALA A 65 -3.43 55.36 -13.77
C ALA A 65 -3.42 53.85 -13.99
N VAL A 66 -3.43 53.43 -15.26
CA VAL A 66 -3.21 52.04 -15.64
C VAL A 66 -1.79 51.72 -15.19
N PRO A 67 -1.58 50.77 -14.25
CA PRO A 67 -0.24 50.38 -13.87
C PRO A 67 0.49 49.93 -15.14
N PRO A 68 1.76 50.33 -15.35
CA PRO A 68 2.50 49.95 -16.53
C PRO A 68 2.44 48.43 -16.66
N VAL A 69 1.91 47.95 -17.79
CA VAL A 69 2.00 46.54 -18.16
C VAL A 69 3.48 46.26 -18.25
N VAL A 70 4.04 45.69 -17.18
CA VAL A 70 5.42 45.25 -17.10
C VAL A 70 5.56 44.18 -18.18
N GLN A 71 6.03 44.59 -19.35
CA GLN A 71 6.45 43.67 -20.40
C GLN A 71 7.57 42.83 -19.79
N GLN A 72 7.21 41.62 -19.35
CA GLN A 72 8.18 40.66 -18.84
C GLN A 72 9.22 40.47 -19.95
N PRO A 73 10.51 40.68 -19.65
CA PRO A 73 11.55 40.59 -20.65
C PRO A 73 11.42 39.25 -21.40
N SER A 74 11.64 39.28 -22.70
CA SER A 74 11.74 38.15 -23.62
C SER A 74 12.95 37.25 -23.32
N GLY A 75 13.26 37.07 -22.02
CA GLY A 75 14.29 36.22 -21.48
C GLY A 75 14.16 34.82 -22.06
N ASN A 76 15.18 34.52 -22.86
CA ASN A 76 15.63 33.25 -23.41
C ASN A 76 14.54 32.18 -23.41
N PHE A 77 13.89 32.00 -24.56
CA PHE A 77 13.00 30.87 -24.86
C PHE A 77 13.61 29.53 -24.38
N LEU A 78 14.92 29.36 -24.51
CA LEU A 78 15.67 28.22 -23.98
C LEU A 78 15.60 28.08 -22.45
N ARG A 79 15.62 29.17 -21.68
CA ARG A 79 15.46 29.13 -20.21
C ARG A 79 14.02 28.79 -19.81
N ARG A 80 13.01 29.27 -20.56
CA ARG A 80 11.60 28.87 -20.37
C ARG A 80 11.36 27.42 -20.75
N LEU A 81 11.98 26.94 -21.83
CA LEU A 81 11.98 25.54 -22.22
C LEU A 81 12.69 24.68 -21.16
N GLN A 82 13.86 25.09 -20.67
CA GLN A 82 14.59 24.37 -19.62
C GLN A 82 13.80 24.33 -18.31
N GLN A 83 13.13 25.41 -17.91
CA GLN A 83 12.25 25.44 -16.73
C GLN A 83 10.95 24.66 -16.92
N ARG A 84 10.43 24.53 -18.15
CA ARG A 84 9.22 23.72 -18.45
C ARG A 84 9.51 22.23 -18.62
N PHE A 85 10.60 21.88 -19.29
CA PHE A 85 10.90 20.50 -19.72
C PHE A 85 11.92 19.79 -18.82
N PHE A 86 12.87 20.53 -18.22
CA PHE A 86 13.87 20.01 -17.28
C PHE A 86 13.82 20.65 -15.89
N PRO A 87 12.64 20.94 -15.29
CA PRO A 87 12.64 21.31 -13.90
C PRO A 87 13.14 20.09 -13.10
N TRP A 88 13.95 20.33 -12.07
CA TRP A 88 14.33 19.35 -11.02
C TRP A 88 13.09 18.92 -10.20
N ARG A 89 12.09 18.39 -10.91
CA ARG A 89 10.83 17.91 -10.37
C ARG A 89 10.94 16.40 -10.19
N PRO A 90 10.31 15.87 -9.14
CA PRO A 90 10.17 14.45 -8.96
C PRO A 90 9.41 13.83 -10.15
N LEU A 91 9.55 12.52 -10.27
CA LEU A 91 8.70 11.72 -11.15
C LEU A 91 7.22 11.88 -10.73
N PRO A 92 6.27 11.82 -11.70
CA PRO A 92 4.86 11.73 -11.36
C PRO A 92 4.62 10.55 -10.40
N TRP A 93 3.75 10.76 -9.42
CA TRP A 93 3.49 9.78 -8.37
C TRP A 93 3.08 8.40 -8.92
N TRP A 94 2.37 8.36 -10.06
CA TRP A 94 1.95 7.10 -10.68
C TRP A 94 3.11 6.31 -11.29
N VAL A 95 4.15 7.00 -11.81
CA VAL A 95 5.37 6.32 -12.29
C VAL A 95 6.06 5.66 -11.11
N ILE A 96 6.11 6.37 -9.98
CA ILE A 96 6.70 5.86 -8.75
C ILE A 96 5.87 4.67 -8.26
N LEU A 97 4.55 4.76 -8.29
CA LEU A 97 3.66 3.66 -7.94
C LEU A 97 3.89 2.41 -8.80
N VAL A 98 3.94 2.56 -10.12
CA VAL A 98 4.25 1.44 -11.05
C VAL A 98 5.65 0.90 -10.75
N GLY A 99 6.62 1.77 -10.51
CA GLY A 99 7.96 1.41 -10.08
C GLY A 99 7.97 0.66 -8.74
N THR A 100 7.10 1.02 -7.80
CA THR A 100 6.91 0.35 -6.51
C THR A 100 6.34 -1.06 -6.70
N VAL A 101 5.31 -1.22 -7.55
CA VAL A 101 4.75 -2.54 -7.88
C VAL A 101 5.79 -3.42 -8.56
N TYR A 102 6.51 -2.87 -9.53
CA TYR A 102 7.61 -3.57 -10.20
C TYR A 102 8.69 -3.96 -9.19
N PHE A 103 9.15 -3.02 -8.36
CA PHE A 103 10.17 -3.27 -7.35
C PHE A 103 9.74 -4.36 -6.36
N PHE A 104 8.52 -4.31 -5.82
CA PHE A 104 8.04 -5.35 -4.91
C PHE A 104 7.92 -6.70 -5.62
N SER A 105 7.38 -6.72 -6.84
CA SER A 105 7.32 -7.93 -7.67
C SER A 105 8.70 -8.52 -7.87
N ASP A 106 9.67 -7.70 -8.24
CA ASP A 106 11.06 -8.09 -8.45
C ASP A 106 11.70 -8.62 -7.18
N VAL A 107 11.54 -7.90 -6.06
CA VAL A 107 11.98 -8.30 -4.71
C VAL A 107 11.41 -9.67 -4.30
N ARG A 108 10.13 -9.93 -4.57
CA ARG A 108 9.56 -11.24 -4.27
C ARG A 108 10.15 -12.32 -5.16
N TRP A 109 10.04 -12.17 -6.47
CA TRP A 109 10.35 -13.22 -7.44
C TRP A 109 11.86 -13.50 -7.51
N ARG A 110 12.67 -12.46 -7.72
CA ARG A 110 14.12 -12.62 -7.92
C ARG A 110 14.86 -12.89 -6.62
N TYR A 111 14.32 -12.48 -5.48
CA TYR A 111 15.15 -12.35 -4.29
C TYR A 111 14.63 -13.07 -3.04
N HIS A 112 13.33 -13.15 -2.79
CA HIS A 112 12.85 -13.84 -1.59
C HIS A 112 12.51 -15.31 -1.80
N GLU A 113 11.97 -15.66 -2.97
CA GLU A 113 11.59 -17.04 -3.32
C GLU A 113 12.55 -17.72 -4.31
N SER A 114 13.48 -16.94 -4.87
CA SER A 114 14.50 -17.44 -5.80
C SER A 114 15.40 -18.49 -5.11
N PRO A 115 15.56 -19.68 -5.71
CA PRO A 115 16.43 -20.70 -5.16
C PRO A 115 17.91 -20.28 -5.17
N CYS A 116 18.30 -19.35 -6.05
CA CYS A 116 19.64 -18.76 -6.02
C CYS A 116 19.86 -17.91 -4.77
N SER A 117 18.90 -17.08 -4.40
CA SER A 117 18.97 -16.24 -3.20
C SER A 117 18.93 -17.08 -1.91
N VAL A 118 18.07 -18.12 -1.88
CA VAL A 118 18.02 -19.07 -0.76
C VAL A 118 19.38 -19.74 -0.53
N LEU A 119 20.14 -20.04 -1.58
CA LEU A 119 21.50 -20.60 -1.47
C LEU A 119 22.62 -19.55 -1.45
N GLY A 120 22.31 -18.26 -1.67
CA GLY A 120 23.29 -17.18 -1.74
C GLY A 120 24.32 -17.39 -2.86
N LEU A 121 23.88 -17.98 -3.98
CA LEU A 121 24.72 -18.21 -5.15
C LEU A 121 24.96 -16.90 -5.91
N PRO A 122 26.06 -16.76 -6.65
CA PRO A 122 26.26 -15.61 -7.53
C PRO A 122 25.26 -15.61 -8.70
N THR A 123 25.27 -14.52 -9.49
CA THR A 123 24.38 -14.37 -10.65
C THR A 123 24.53 -15.49 -11.67
N THR A 124 25.71 -16.10 -11.77
CA THR A 124 25.96 -17.33 -12.50
C THR A 124 26.25 -18.51 -11.56
N PHE A 125 25.83 -19.71 -11.94
CA PHE A 125 26.04 -20.90 -11.15
C PHE A 125 26.27 -22.15 -12.00
N THR A 126 26.93 -23.12 -11.37
CA THR A 126 27.28 -24.44 -11.92
C THR A 126 26.88 -25.51 -10.91
N THR A 127 26.90 -26.78 -11.31
CA THR A 127 26.62 -27.89 -10.38
C THR A 127 27.60 -27.93 -9.21
N THR A 128 28.86 -27.52 -9.43
CA THR A 128 29.89 -27.46 -8.38
C THR A 128 29.64 -26.30 -7.42
N SER A 129 29.21 -25.12 -7.91
CA SER A 129 28.88 -24.00 -7.03
C SER A 129 27.64 -24.28 -6.19
N ILE A 130 26.60 -24.90 -6.76
CA ILE A 130 25.40 -25.35 -6.02
C ILE A 130 25.81 -26.32 -4.90
N LYS A 131 26.59 -27.35 -5.21
CA LYS A 131 27.04 -28.34 -4.23
C LYS A 131 27.88 -27.70 -3.12
N ARG A 132 28.77 -26.76 -3.47
CA ARG A 132 29.60 -26.03 -2.51
C ARG A 132 28.74 -25.17 -1.58
N ALA A 133 27.83 -24.35 -2.13
CA ALA A 133 26.94 -23.49 -1.36
C ALA A 133 26.03 -24.30 -0.43
N PHE A 134 25.40 -25.36 -0.94
CA PHE A 134 24.57 -26.26 -0.15
C PHE A 134 25.37 -26.94 0.97
N ARG A 135 26.60 -27.40 0.69
CA ARG A 135 27.48 -27.99 1.71
C ARG A 135 27.78 -27.00 2.82
N THR A 136 28.12 -25.76 2.49
CA THR A 136 28.37 -24.70 3.49
C THR A 136 27.14 -24.47 4.34
N ILE A 137 25.97 -24.26 3.73
CA ILE A 137 24.71 -23.99 4.43
C ILE A 137 24.28 -25.18 5.30
N SER A 138 24.49 -26.41 4.84
CA SER A 138 24.13 -27.62 5.58
C SER A 138 24.89 -27.75 6.92
N LEU A 139 26.04 -27.08 7.09
CA LEU A 139 26.81 -27.11 8.34
C LEU A 139 26.07 -26.39 9.48
N CYS A 140 25.26 -25.37 9.18
CA CYS A 140 24.50 -24.61 10.17
C CYS A 140 22.99 -24.81 10.09
N THR A 141 22.52 -25.79 9.32
CA THR A 141 21.08 -26.08 9.20
C THR A 141 20.76 -27.55 9.44
N HIS A 142 21.70 -28.47 9.15
CA HIS A 142 21.44 -29.90 9.35
C HIS A 142 21.39 -30.24 10.86
N PRO A 143 20.36 -30.96 11.36
CA PRO A 143 20.17 -31.25 12.79
C PRO A 143 21.39 -31.89 13.44
N ASP A 144 21.97 -32.91 12.80
CA ASP A 144 23.17 -33.58 13.32
C ASP A 144 24.42 -32.68 13.37
N ARG A 145 24.53 -31.72 12.45
CA ARG A 145 25.72 -30.85 12.34
C ARG A 145 25.61 -29.61 13.22
N LEU A 146 24.38 -29.19 13.55
CA LEU A 146 24.13 -28.08 14.47
C LEU A 146 24.85 -28.26 15.80
N ARG A 147 24.92 -29.50 16.33
CA ARG A 147 25.67 -29.83 17.55
C ARG A 147 27.14 -29.40 17.48
N SER A 148 27.78 -29.60 16.32
CA SER A 148 29.18 -29.24 16.12
C SER A 148 29.38 -27.72 15.99
N THR A 149 28.43 -27.04 15.36
CA THR A 149 28.47 -25.58 15.13
C THR A 149 28.19 -24.81 16.41
N LEU A 150 27.16 -25.20 17.17
CA LEU A 150 26.75 -24.55 18.42
C LEU A 150 27.65 -24.88 19.61
N LYS A 151 28.47 -25.95 19.51
CA LYS A 151 29.30 -26.47 20.61
C LYS A 151 28.50 -26.84 21.88
N ARG A 152 27.19 -27.06 21.73
CA ARG A 152 26.25 -27.54 22.75
C ARG A 152 25.14 -28.36 22.10
N GLN A 153 24.33 -29.05 22.90
CA GLN A 153 23.12 -29.65 22.37
C GLN A 153 22.13 -28.54 21.94
N PRO A 154 21.61 -28.60 20.71
CA PRO A 154 20.56 -27.69 20.27
C PRO A 154 19.30 -27.92 21.08
N THR A 155 18.53 -26.87 21.32
CA THR A 155 17.18 -27.00 21.88
C THR A 155 16.25 -27.62 20.83
N SER A 156 15.08 -28.12 21.25
CA SER A 156 14.08 -28.68 20.33
C SER A 156 13.57 -27.65 19.33
N SER A 157 13.48 -26.37 19.73
CA SER A 157 13.13 -25.25 18.87
C SER A 157 14.21 -24.99 17.82
N GLU A 158 15.48 -24.97 18.21
CA GLU A 158 16.63 -24.79 17.31
C GLU A 158 16.75 -25.93 16.29
N GLU A 159 16.55 -27.18 16.73
CA GLU A 159 16.58 -28.35 15.84
C GLU A 159 15.46 -28.28 14.80
N ARG A 160 14.26 -27.87 15.20
CA ARG A 160 13.10 -27.68 14.31
C ARG A 160 13.32 -26.55 13.29
N VAL A 161 13.90 -25.42 13.73
CA VAL A 161 14.28 -24.30 12.85
C VAL A 161 15.32 -24.77 11.84
N GLY A 162 16.37 -25.44 12.32
CA GLY A 162 17.42 -26.04 11.49
C GLY A 162 16.87 -26.96 10.42
N GLN A 163 16.02 -27.93 10.82
CA GLN A 163 15.38 -28.87 9.90
C GLN A 163 14.56 -28.15 8.83
N THR A 164 13.81 -27.13 9.21
CA THR A 164 12.97 -26.35 8.29
C THR A 164 13.83 -25.59 7.26
N LEU A 165 14.89 -24.92 7.71
CA LEU A 165 15.85 -24.26 6.83
C LEU A 165 16.52 -25.27 5.91
N PHE A 166 16.98 -26.41 6.45
CA PHE A 166 17.62 -27.46 5.68
C PHE A 166 16.72 -28.00 4.57
N ASN A 167 15.44 -28.26 4.86
CA ASN A 167 14.46 -28.68 3.86
C ASN A 167 14.30 -27.62 2.77
N ARG A 168 14.21 -26.32 3.14
CA ARG A 168 14.11 -25.21 2.19
C ARG A 168 15.35 -25.09 1.29
N HIS A 169 16.55 -25.22 1.84
CA HIS A 169 17.79 -25.22 1.06
C HIS A 169 17.91 -26.45 0.16
N THR A 170 17.39 -27.59 0.60
CA THR A 170 17.36 -28.83 -0.20
C THR A 170 16.43 -28.68 -1.40
N ASP A 171 15.22 -28.16 -1.21
CA ASP A 171 14.29 -27.86 -2.31
C ASP A 171 14.89 -26.85 -3.30
N ALA A 172 15.53 -25.78 -2.79
CA ALA A 172 16.22 -24.81 -3.64
C ALA A 172 17.35 -25.44 -4.47
N ARG A 173 18.17 -26.31 -3.86
CA ARG A 173 19.22 -27.07 -4.54
C ARG A 173 18.62 -27.94 -5.65
N ASP A 174 17.58 -28.69 -5.34
CA ASP A 174 16.98 -29.65 -6.27
C ASP A 174 16.33 -28.94 -7.47
N LYS A 175 15.69 -27.79 -7.24
CA LYS A 175 15.18 -26.91 -8.30
C LYS A 175 16.28 -26.45 -9.25
N LEU A 176 17.43 -26.01 -8.72
CA LEU A 176 18.56 -25.56 -9.55
C LEU A 176 19.24 -26.69 -10.32
N VAL A 177 19.40 -27.87 -9.69
CA VAL A 177 19.95 -29.06 -10.35
C VAL A 177 19.04 -29.49 -11.50
N ARG A 178 17.73 -29.61 -11.25
CA ARG A 178 16.74 -29.92 -12.29
C ARG A 178 16.77 -28.89 -13.41
N PHE A 179 16.93 -27.60 -13.10
CA PHE A 179 17.04 -26.56 -14.13
C PHE A 179 18.27 -26.76 -15.02
N LEU A 180 19.43 -27.09 -14.44
CA LEU A 180 20.64 -27.39 -15.19
C LEU A 180 20.47 -28.63 -16.08
N GLU A 181 19.86 -29.69 -15.56
CA GLU A 181 19.54 -30.90 -16.34
C GLU A 181 18.62 -30.61 -17.52
N ILE A 182 17.57 -29.80 -17.31
CA ILE A 182 16.67 -29.35 -18.39
C ILE A 182 17.44 -28.52 -19.42
N LYS A 183 18.29 -27.59 -18.98
CA LYS A 183 19.10 -26.73 -19.87
C LYS A 183 20.08 -27.57 -20.68
N GLU A 184 20.73 -28.55 -20.06
CA GLU A 184 21.63 -29.50 -20.71
C GLU A 184 20.89 -30.35 -21.74
N LYS A 185 19.76 -30.96 -21.37
CA LYS A 185 18.90 -31.72 -22.30
C LYS A 185 18.44 -30.86 -23.48
N ARG A 186 18.06 -29.60 -23.25
CA ARG A 186 17.71 -28.65 -24.33
C ARG A 186 18.92 -28.35 -25.24
N ARG A 187 20.14 -28.24 -24.70
CA ARG A 187 21.37 -28.04 -25.48
C ARG A 187 21.68 -29.29 -26.32
N GLN A 188 21.58 -30.48 -25.75
CA GLN A 188 21.75 -31.77 -26.45
C GLN A 188 20.76 -31.91 -27.60
N LEU A 189 19.46 -31.68 -27.37
CA LEU A 189 18.43 -31.71 -28.42
C LEU A 189 18.68 -30.70 -29.54
N ARG A 190 19.15 -29.48 -29.21
CA ARG A 190 19.51 -28.48 -30.21
C ARG A 190 20.72 -28.93 -31.04
N ARG A 191 21.73 -29.55 -30.42
CA ARG A 191 22.88 -30.13 -31.13
C ARG A 191 22.45 -31.27 -32.04
N GLU A 192 21.62 -32.18 -31.56
CA GLU A 192 21.07 -33.26 -32.40
C GLU A 192 20.31 -32.73 -33.60
N ARG A 193 19.46 -31.70 -33.42
CA ARG A 193 18.75 -31.05 -34.54
C ARG A 193 19.72 -30.42 -35.54
N LYS A 194 20.77 -29.73 -35.06
CA LYS A 194 21.81 -29.15 -35.92
C LYS A 194 22.60 -30.24 -36.66
N ASN A 195 23.01 -31.30 -35.97
CA ASN A 195 23.72 -32.43 -36.58
C ASN A 195 22.84 -33.17 -37.60
N LYS A 196 21.54 -33.35 -37.32
CA LYS A 196 20.57 -33.88 -38.30
C LYS A 196 20.46 -32.98 -39.53
N LYS A 197 20.44 -31.65 -39.37
CA LYS A 197 20.42 -30.69 -40.47
C LYS A 197 21.74 -30.73 -41.28
N ARG A 198 22.89 -30.71 -40.61
CA ARG A 198 24.21 -30.81 -41.24
C ARG A 198 24.40 -32.13 -41.98
N LYS A 199 23.92 -33.24 -41.43
CA LYS A 199 23.92 -34.55 -42.09
C LYS A 199 23.10 -34.53 -43.39
N LYS A 200 21.94 -33.85 -43.40
CA LYS A 200 21.17 -33.63 -44.63
C LYS A 200 21.92 -32.76 -45.65
N GLU A 201 22.70 -31.81 -45.18
CA GLU A 201 23.55 -30.92 -46.00
C GLU A 201 24.93 -31.52 -46.36
N LYS A 202 25.18 -32.80 -46.01
CA LYS A 202 26.50 -33.48 -46.18
C LYS A 202 27.67 -32.75 -45.51
N LEU A 203 27.42 -31.95 -44.49
CA LEU A 203 28.44 -31.31 -43.67
C LEU A 203 28.89 -32.26 -42.53
N PRO A 204 30.17 -32.20 -42.11
CA PRO A 204 30.65 -32.99 -40.98
C PRO A 204 29.86 -32.65 -39.70
N PRO A 205 29.75 -33.56 -38.73
CA PRO A 205 29.10 -33.27 -37.44
C PRO A 205 29.79 -32.10 -36.74
N LEU A 206 29.06 -31.39 -35.87
CA LEU A 206 29.72 -30.43 -34.97
C LEU A 206 30.69 -31.21 -34.08
N PRO A 207 31.93 -30.71 -33.87
CA PRO A 207 32.83 -31.33 -32.91
C PRO A 207 32.14 -31.37 -31.54
N ASP A 208 32.40 -32.42 -30.78
CA ASP A 208 31.99 -32.46 -29.39
C ASP A 208 32.70 -31.29 -28.69
N GLU A 209 31.96 -30.24 -28.37
CA GLU A 209 32.46 -29.16 -27.52
C GLU A 209 32.83 -29.82 -26.19
N GLU A 210 34.12 -30.09 -26.00
CA GLU A 210 34.73 -30.61 -24.77
C GLU A 210 34.14 -29.87 -23.59
N ASP A 211 33.55 -30.61 -22.64
CA ASP A 211 33.11 -30.27 -21.28
C ASP A 211 33.06 -28.78 -20.91
N VAL A 212 32.43 -27.94 -21.75
CA VAL A 212 32.21 -26.53 -21.43
C VAL A 212 31.24 -26.54 -20.27
N VAL A 213 31.78 -26.32 -19.06
CA VAL A 213 31.05 -26.29 -17.79
C VAL A 213 29.77 -25.51 -18.01
N MET A 214 28.64 -26.20 -17.87
CA MET A 214 27.33 -25.60 -18.09
C MET A 214 27.09 -24.52 -17.05
N GLU A 215 27.25 -23.28 -17.47
CA GLU A 215 26.96 -22.09 -16.67
C GLU A 215 25.51 -21.65 -16.92
N ALA A 216 24.75 -21.48 -15.84
CA ALA A 216 23.42 -20.89 -15.87
C ALA A 216 23.40 -19.58 -15.11
N ARG A 217 22.58 -18.64 -15.58
CA ARG A 217 22.30 -17.42 -14.83
C ARG A 217 21.06 -17.62 -13.96
N CYS A 218 21.05 -17.06 -12.77
CA CYS A 218 19.84 -16.98 -11.95
C CYS A 218 18.71 -16.24 -12.69
N GLU A 219 19.09 -15.22 -13.46
CA GLU A 219 18.19 -14.53 -14.38
C GLU A 219 17.57 -15.45 -15.44
N ASP A 220 18.22 -16.56 -15.85
CA ASP A 220 17.61 -17.50 -16.81
C ASP A 220 16.43 -18.25 -16.16
N LEU A 221 16.51 -18.53 -14.87
CA LEU A 221 15.44 -19.16 -14.11
C LEU A 221 14.26 -18.19 -14.00
N ASP A 222 14.54 -16.93 -13.65
CA ASP A 222 13.54 -15.88 -13.53
C ASP A 222 12.95 -15.48 -14.89
N ALA A 223 13.76 -15.39 -15.94
CA ALA A 223 13.32 -15.15 -17.31
C ALA A 223 12.57 -16.36 -17.89
N THR A 224 12.72 -17.55 -17.32
CA THR A 224 11.81 -18.66 -17.63
C THR A 224 10.46 -18.38 -16.99
N ASN A 225 10.39 -17.96 -15.73
CA ASN A 225 9.11 -17.62 -15.09
C ASN A 225 8.44 -16.39 -15.72
N TRP A 226 9.21 -15.34 -15.98
CA TRP A 226 8.75 -14.08 -16.56
C TRP A 226 8.59 -14.15 -18.06
N GLY A 227 9.41 -14.96 -18.73
CA GLY A 227 9.21 -15.31 -20.12
C GLY A 227 8.07 -16.29 -20.32
N GLU A 228 7.74 -17.16 -19.36
CA GLU A 228 6.53 -17.98 -19.39
C GLU A 228 5.31 -17.13 -19.10
N LEU A 229 5.35 -16.22 -18.14
CA LEU A 229 4.27 -15.26 -17.93
C LEU A 229 4.10 -14.33 -19.14
N TRP A 230 5.19 -13.75 -19.66
CA TRP A 230 5.14 -12.91 -20.85
C TRP A 230 4.77 -13.70 -22.10
N LYS A 231 5.21 -14.96 -22.28
CA LYS A 231 4.72 -15.81 -23.38
C LYS A 231 3.26 -16.20 -23.16
N ALA A 232 2.82 -16.40 -21.93
CA ALA A 232 1.42 -16.58 -21.59
C ALA A 232 0.60 -15.29 -21.72
N PHE A 233 1.24 -14.12 -21.87
CA PHE A 233 0.59 -12.85 -22.19
C PHE A 233 0.71 -12.45 -23.68
N ALA A 234 1.82 -12.81 -24.33
CA ALA A 234 2.23 -12.33 -25.65
C ALA A 234 2.25 -13.41 -26.73
N SER A 235 2.02 -14.69 -26.39
CA SER A 235 1.79 -15.71 -27.41
C SER A 235 0.50 -15.40 -28.16
N TYR A 236 0.44 -15.77 -29.43
CA TYR A 236 -0.80 -15.70 -30.20
C TYR A 236 -1.93 -16.48 -29.52
N GLN A 237 -1.58 -17.60 -28.86
CA GLN A 237 -2.49 -18.36 -28.00
C GLN A 237 -3.00 -17.55 -26.81
N ALA A 238 -2.15 -16.75 -26.15
CA ALA A 238 -2.62 -15.85 -25.09
C ALA A 238 -3.57 -14.78 -25.61
N VAL A 239 -3.30 -14.21 -26.78
CA VAL A 239 -4.21 -13.22 -27.39
C VAL A 239 -5.51 -13.89 -27.82
N GLU A 240 -5.46 -15.11 -28.35
CA GLU A 240 -6.62 -15.92 -28.73
C GLU A 240 -7.41 -16.41 -27.51
N GLU A 241 -6.74 -16.81 -26.43
CA GLU A 241 -7.32 -17.17 -25.14
C GLU A 241 -7.89 -15.94 -24.43
N ILE A 242 -7.21 -14.80 -24.45
CA ILE A 242 -7.76 -13.53 -23.96
C ILE A 242 -8.94 -13.13 -24.81
N TYR A 243 -8.90 -13.30 -26.14
CA TYR A 243 -9.99 -12.99 -27.03
C TYR A 243 -11.19 -13.91 -26.79
N GLU A 244 -11.00 -15.23 -26.74
CA GLU A 244 -12.06 -16.21 -26.45
C GLU A 244 -12.54 -16.08 -25.00
N ALA A 245 -11.68 -15.80 -24.03
CA ALA A 245 -12.08 -15.48 -22.66
C ALA A 245 -12.86 -14.17 -22.61
N THR A 246 -12.44 -13.13 -23.34
CA THR A 246 -13.16 -11.85 -23.44
C THR A 246 -14.49 -12.03 -24.14
N LYS A 247 -14.56 -12.87 -25.17
CA LYS A 247 -15.78 -13.19 -25.92
C LYS A 247 -16.72 -14.05 -25.09
N ALA A 248 -16.24 -15.09 -24.43
CA ALA A 248 -17.01 -15.90 -23.48
C ALA A 248 -17.50 -15.05 -22.31
N PHE A 249 -16.65 -14.14 -21.82
CA PHE A 249 -16.99 -13.19 -20.79
C PHE A 249 -18.03 -12.15 -21.28
N LEU A 250 -17.88 -11.56 -22.47
CA LEU A 250 -18.84 -10.63 -23.07
C LEU A 250 -20.16 -11.34 -23.40
N TYR A 251 -20.08 -12.58 -23.88
CA TYR A 251 -21.25 -13.43 -24.09
C TYR A 251 -21.95 -13.66 -22.75
N SER A 252 -21.24 -14.12 -21.72
CA SER A 252 -21.76 -14.31 -20.36
C SER A 252 -22.34 -13.02 -19.75
N LEU A 253 -21.76 -11.87 -20.08
CA LEU A 253 -22.26 -10.54 -19.72
C LEU A 253 -23.57 -10.22 -20.46
N ILE A 254 -23.65 -10.49 -21.76
CA ILE A 254 -24.84 -10.19 -22.57
C ILE A 254 -25.98 -11.18 -22.28
N THR A 255 -25.65 -12.45 -22.04
CA THR A 255 -26.60 -13.53 -21.75
C THR A 255 -26.93 -13.68 -20.27
N PHE A 256 -26.26 -12.92 -19.40
CA PHE A 256 -26.39 -12.97 -17.94
C PHE A 256 -26.04 -14.35 -17.32
N GLU A 257 -25.24 -15.18 -17.99
CA GLU A 257 -24.83 -16.51 -17.49
C GLU A 257 -23.98 -16.43 -16.21
N ALA A 258 -23.21 -15.35 -16.02
CA ALA A 258 -22.49 -15.08 -14.77
C ALA A 258 -23.39 -14.62 -13.61
N GLY A 259 -24.71 -14.57 -13.86
CA GLY A 259 -25.72 -14.02 -12.96
C GLY A 259 -25.98 -12.53 -13.22
N PHE A 260 -27.22 -12.11 -12.98
CA PHE A 260 -27.68 -10.74 -13.22
C PHE A 260 -26.84 -9.69 -12.48
N LEU A 261 -26.59 -9.90 -11.18
CA LEU A 261 -25.85 -8.95 -10.35
C LEU A 261 -24.38 -8.82 -10.76
N THR A 262 -23.73 -9.94 -11.08
CA THR A 262 -22.34 -9.95 -11.58
C THR A 262 -22.26 -9.17 -12.89
N THR A 263 -23.23 -9.38 -13.77
CA THR A 263 -23.32 -8.70 -15.06
C THR A 263 -23.48 -7.19 -14.91
N VAL A 264 -24.36 -6.74 -14.03
CA VAL A 264 -24.57 -5.30 -13.74
C VAL A 264 -23.29 -4.69 -13.15
N ALA A 265 -22.65 -5.37 -12.20
CA ALA A 265 -21.41 -4.91 -11.58
C ALA A 265 -20.27 -4.78 -12.60
N LEU A 266 -20.09 -5.78 -13.46
CA LEU A 266 -19.11 -5.76 -14.54
C LEU A 266 -19.42 -4.65 -15.56
N SER A 267 -20.69 -4.41 -15.88
CA SER A 267 -21.10 -3.33 -16.79
C SER A 267 -20.74 -1.95 -16.25
N PHE A 268 -21.06 -1.67 -14.98
CA PHE A 268 -20.61 -0.43 -14.32
C PHE A 268 -19.08 -0.31 -14.31
N TRP A 269 -18.40 -1.43 -14.18
CA TRP A 269 -16.95 -1.47 -14.22
C TRP A 269 -16.39 -1.12 -15.61
N PHE A 270 -16.95 -1.65 -16.70
CA PHE A 270 -16.54 -1.25 -18.06
C PHE A 270 -16.81 0.22 -18.33
N ILE A 271 -17.94 0.75 -17.88
CA ILE A 271 -18.24 2.19 -18.02
C ILE A 271 -17.19 3.02 -17.29
N PHE A 272 -16.81 2.61 -16.08
CA PHE A 272 -15.75 3.25 -15.31
C PHE A 272 -14.39 3.15 -16.02
N LEU A 273 -13.99 1.94 -16.46
CA LEU A 273 -12.74 1.70 -17.17
C LEU A 273 -12.67 2.52 -18.47
N TYR A 274 -13.75 2.54 -19.25
CA TYR A 274 -13.86 3.32 -20.47
C TYR A 274 -13.69 4.81 -20.21
N ARG A 275 -14.38 5.36 -19.19
CA ARG A 275 -14.20 6.76 -18.79
C ARG A 275 -12.75 7.05 -18.43
N MET A 276 -12.11 6.15 -17.68
CA MET A 276 -10.71 6.30 -17.28
C MET A 276 -9.74 6.26 -18.47
N LEU A 277 -9.90 5.28 -19.37
CA LEU A 277 -9.09 5.16 -20.58
C LEU A 277 -9.29 6.37 -21.51
N LYS A 278 -10.53 6.89 -21.60
CA LYS A 278 -10.85 8.10 -22.36
C LYS A 278 -10.12 9.32 -21.77
N GLU A 279 -10.14 9.51 -20.45
CA GLU A 279 -9.41 10.60 -19.80
C GLU A 279 -7.89 10.47 -19.98
N LEU A 280 -7.35 9.24 -19.87
CA LEU A 280 -5.93 8.97 -20.11
C LEU A 280 -5.54 9.26 -21.57
N PHE A 281 -6.35 8.83 -22.52
CA PHE A 281 -6.12 9.07 -23.94
C PHE A 281 -6.26 10.56 -24.28
N SER A 282 -7.27 11.24 -23.73
CA SER A 282 -7.44 12.69 -23.83
C SER A 282 -6.21 13.44 -23.28
N TRP A 283 -5.69 13.00 -22.13
CA TRP A 283 -4.44 13.53 -21.58
C TRP A 283 -3.23 13.26 -22.49
N GLY A 284 -3.10 12.04 -23.01
CA GLY A 284 -2.02 11.68 -23.93
C GLY A 284 -2.07 12.48 -25.24
N VAL A 285 -3.26 12.66 -25.81
CA VAL A 285 -3.49 13.46 -27.02
C VAL A 285 -3.23 14.94 -26.76
N SER A 286 -3.69 15.48 -25.64
CA SER A 286 -3.43 16.88 -25.27
C SER A 286 -1.96 17.17 -24.96
N ALA A 287 -1.17 16.16 -24.56
CA ALA A 287 0.28 16.27 -24.46
C ALA A 287 0.98 16.34 -25.83
N GLY A 288 0.35 15.83 -26.90
CA GLY A 288 0.82 15.93 -28.28
C GLY A 288 2.26 15.46 -28.51
N PHE A 289 2.99 16.12 -29.41
CA PHE A 289 4.42 15.83 -29.72
C PHE A 289 5.36 16.06 -28.54
N ALA A 290 4.91 16.70 -27.45
CA ALA A 290 5.72 16.83 -26.25
C ALA A 290 5.79 15.53 -25.44
N LEU A 291 4.90 14.56 -25.68
CA LEU A 291 4.84 13.31 -24.92
C LEU A 291 6.16 12.52 -24.95
N PRO A 292 6.84 12.27 -26.10
CA PRO A 292 8.15 11.62 -26.12
C PRO A 292 9.21 12.41 -25.34
N LEU A 293 9.21 13.74 -25.45
CA LEU A 293 10.14 14.60 -24.68
C LEU A 293 9.84 14.55 -23.18
N TYR A 294 8.57 14.46 -22.78
CA TYR A 294 8.16 14.25 -21.39
C TYR A 294 8.61 12.87 -20.89
N ILE A 295 8.50 11.83 -21.71
CA ILE A 295 8.97 10.48 -21.38
C ILE A 295 10.49 10.48 -21.20
N VAL A 296 11.25 11.03 -22.15
CA VAL A 296 12.72 11.13 -22.07
C VAL A 296 13.16 11.99 -20.88
N GLY A 297 12.50 13.13 -20.65
CA GLY A 297 12.76 13.98 -19.49
C GLY A 297 12.47 13.25 -18.18
N ALA A 298 11.36 12.50 -18.13
CA ALA A 298 11.00 11.68 -16.98
C ALA A 298 11.97 10.52 -16.75
N THR A 299 12.48 9.86 -17.79
CA THR A 299 13.38 8.71 -17.64
C THR A 299 14.81 9.11 -17.27
N ILE A 300 15.30 10.26 -17.74
CA ILE A 300 16.71 10.66 -17.53
C ILE A 300 16.87 11.60 -16.33
N SER A 301 16.09 12.68 -16.27
CA SER A 301 16.37 13.80 -15.34
C SER A 301 15.63 13.70 -13.99
N ARG A 302 14.45 13.09 -13.98
CA ARG A 302 13.58 13.01 -12.80
C ARG A 302 13.88 11.87 -11.81
N PRO A 303 14.55 10.75 -12.16
CA PRO A 303 14.84 9.70 -11.18
C PRO A 303 15.77 10.19 -10.08
N LEU A 304 16.77 11.02 -10.40
CA LEU A 304 17.74 11.51 -9.42
C LEU A 304 17.11 12.30 -8.26
N PRO A 305 16.31 13.37 -8.49
CA PRO A 305 15.62 14.06 -7.40
C PRO A 305 14.61 13.17 -6.67
N THR A 306 13.99 12.22 -7.38
CA THR A 306 13.08 11.23 -6.79
C THR A 306 13.81 10.34 -5.79
N LEU A 307 14.97 9.79 -6.18
CA LEU A 307 15.81 8.94 -5.32
C LEU A 307 16.37 9.71 -4.14
N LEU A 308 16.89 10.94 -4.36
CA LEU A 308 17.36 11.80 -3.27
C LEU A 308 16.27 12.03 -2.23
N ARG A 309 15.06 12.40 -2.68
CA ARG A 309 13.91 12.58 -1.79
C ARG A 309 13.50 11.28 -1.10
N PHE A 310 13.46 10.16 -1.82
CA PHE A 310 13.11 8.85 -1.27
C PHE A 310 14.00 8.47 -0.08
N PHE A 311 15.32 8.64 -0.21
CA PHE A 311 16.25 8.34 0.87
C PHE A 311 16.30 9.42 1.96
N SER A 312 16.11 10.71 1.63
CA SER A 312 16.20 11.79 2.62
C SER A 312 14.93 11.96 3.47
N LEU A 313 13.75 11.65 2.91
CA LEU A 313 12.46 11.95 3.54
C LEU A 313 12.26 11.34 4.93
N PRO A 314 12.62 10.06 5.20
CA PRO A 314 12.56 9.52 6.55
C PRO A 314 13.29 10.36 7.58
N PHE A 315 14.50 10.83 7.25
CA PHE A 315 15.31 11.66 8.13
C PHE A 315 14.76 13.08 8.28
N LEU A 316 14.25 13.68 7.19
CA LEU A 316 13.59 14.99 7.25
C LEU A 316 12.35 14.96 8.15
N ARG A 317 11.58 13.87 8.14
CA ARG A 317 10.44 13.69 9.04
C ARG A 317 10.86 13.58 10.51
N VAL A 318 11.95 12.88 10.81
CA VAL A 318 12.53 12.87 12.16
C VAL A 318 12.96 14.27 12.57
N TRP A 319 13.67 14.99 11.70
CA TRP A 319 14.10 16.36 11.94
C TRP A 319 12.92 17.27 12.31
N VAL A 320 11.87 17.28 11.49
CA VAL A 320 10.65 18.08 11.73
C VAL A 320 10.02 17.71 13.08
N PHE A 321 9.91 16.42 13.40
CA PHE A 321 9.39 15.98 14.70
C PHE A 321 10.25 16.47 15.88
N THR A 322 11.57 16.44 15.75
CA THR A 322 12.47 16.95 16.80
C THR A 322 12.36 18.48 16.99
N GLU A 323 12.14 19.24 15.91
CA GLU A 323 11.85 20.69 16.00
C GLU A 323 10.55 20.94 16.79
N GLU A 324 9.50 20.13 16.55
CA GLU A 324 8.24 20.22 17.29
C GLU A 324 8.43 19.95 18.79
N LEU A 325 9.21 18.93 19.14
CA LEU A 325 9.50 18.60 20.54
C LEU A 325 10.29 19.73 21.23
N ARG A 326 11.25 20.35 20.53
CA ARG A 326 12.00 21.50 21.06
C ARG A 326 11.10 22.71 21.29
N GLY A 327 10.17 22.98 20.38
CA GLY A 327 9.20 24.07 20.51
C GLY A 327 8.32 23.94 21.76
N LEU A 328 7.87 22.72 22.07
CA LEU A 328 7.08 22.43 23.27
C LEU A 328 7.85 22.63 24.58
N SER A 329 9.16 22.35 24.58
CA SER A 329 10.00 22.60 25.76
C SER A 329 10.10 24.08 26.06
N LYS A 330 10.29 24.92 25.02
CA LYS A 330 10.36 26.38 25.16
C LYS A 330 9.05 26.96 25.68
N GLN A 331 7.92 26.53 25.11
CA GLN A 331 6.61 27.00 25.57
C GLN A 331 6.35 26.64 27.04
N LYS A 332 6.79 25.46 27.49
CA LYS A 332 6.67 25.06 28.90
C LYS A 332 7.51 25.95 29.83
N GLU A 333 8.71 26.35 29.39
CA GLU A 333 9.54 27.29 30.14
C GLU A 333 8.89 28.67 30.27
N GLU A 334 8.28 29.17 29.19
CA GLU A 334 7.54 30.44 29.19
C GLU A 334 6.31 30.39 30.11
N ASP A 335 5.47 29.36 30.01
CA ASP A 335 4.31 29.15 30.90
C ASP A 335 4.76 29.07 32.38
N SER A 336 5.87 28.38 32.65
CA SER A 336 6.40 28.27 34.03
C SER A 336 7.00 29.56 34.57
N LYS A 337 7.45 30.47 33.68
CA LYS A 337 7.89 31.81 34.08
C LYS A 337 6.69 32.71 34.39
N GLU A 338 5.61 32.65 33.61
CA GLU A 338 4.39 33.40 33.90
C GLU A 338 3.75 32.99 35.24
N ASP A 339 3.70 31.69 35.55
CA ASP A 339 3.15 31.20 36.83
C ASP A 339 4.01 31.58 38.05
N ASN A 340 5.31 31.87 37.87
CA ASN A 340 6.22 32.29 38.95
C ASN A 340 6.36 33.81 39.09
N VAL A 341 5.74 34.62 38.22
CA VAL A 341 5.54 36.05 38.50
C VAL A 341 4.41 36.16 39.52
N SER A 342 4.73 35.87 40.78
CA SER A 342 3.87 36.14 41.93
C SER A 342 3.50 37.64 41.89
N PRO A 343 2.23 38.02 42.13
CA PRO A 343 1.84 39.42 42.19
C PRO A 343 2.61 40.09 43.33
N ARG A 344 3.70 40.77 42.97
CA ARG A 344 4.58 41.46 43.90
C ARG A 344 3.94 42.78 44.27
N GLY A 345 3.22 42.77 45.40
CA GLY A 345 2.97 43.95 46.22
C GLY A 345 1.67 44.70 45.94
N SER A 346 0.59 44.31 46.61
CA SER A 346 -0.26 45.34 47.23
C SER A 346 0.35 45.65 48.61
N PRO A 347 0.79 46.89 48.88
CA PRO A 347 1.32 47.26 50.18
C PRO A 347 0.19 47.24 51.21
N ALA A 348 0.48 46.66 52.38
CA ALA A 348 -0.37 46.72 53.55
C ALA A 348 -0.49 48.18 54.03
N SER A 349 -1.70 48.74 53.98
CA SER A 349 -2.06 50.00 54.63
C SER A 349 -3.06 49.70 55.74
N LYS A 350 -2.60 49.80 56.99
CA LYS A 350 -3.46 49.82 58.19
C LYS A 350 -4.21 51.15 58.27
N ALA A 351 -5.49 51.05 58.62
CA ALA A 351 -6.34 51.98 59.37
C ALA A 351 -6.04 53.51 59.30
N ASP A 352 -6.98 54.30 58.77
CA ASP A 352 -7.78 55.21 59.61
C ASP A 352 -9.03 55.78 58.91
N LYS A 353 -9.95 56.23 59.76
CA LYS A 353 -11.25 56.90 59.61
C LYS A 353 -11.54 57.82 58.38
N LYS A 354 -12.80 57.67 57.89
CA LYS A 354 -13.85 58.72 57.73
C LYS A 354 -13.90 59.57 56.42
N LYS A 355 -15.13 59.62 55.89
CA LYS A 355 -15.79 60.64 55.01
C LYS A 355 -15.49 60.67 53.49
N LYS A 356 -16.54 60.30 52.73
CA LYS A 356 -17.27 61.11 51.72
C LYS A 356 -16.42 61.88 50.67
N LYS A 357 -16.46 61.46 49.40
CA LYS A 357 -17.12 62.12 48.23
C LYS A 357 -16.64 61.52 46.90
N ASP A 358 -17.61 61.37 46.00
CA ASP A 358 -17.63 61.37 44.53
C ASP A 358 -16.29 61.48 43.77
N GLY A 359 -16.11 60.62 42.75
CA GLY A 359 -15.01 60.73 41.79
C GLY A 359 -14.82 59.46 40.95
N GLU A 360 -15.57 59.38 39.87
CA GLU A 360 -15.45 58.45 38.75
C GLU A 360 -14.11 58.65 38.00
N VAL A 361 -13.56 57.57 37.40
CA VAL A 361 -12.86 57.49 36.09
C VAL A 361 -11.72 56.42 36.08
N GLU A 362 -11.89 55.50 35.12
CA GLU A 362 -10.94 54.62 34.40
C GLU A 362 -9.86 53.80 35.15
N GLN A 363 -10.08 52.49 35.23
CA GLN A 363 -9.14 51.45 34.77
C GLN A 363 -9.77 50.05 34.88
N THR A 364 -10.65 49.72 33.92
CA THR A 364 -11.30 48.39 33.87
C THR A 364 -11.39 47.87 32.42
N GLU A 365 -10.30 47.86 31.66
CA GLU A 365 -10.33 47.34 30.27
C GLU A 365 -9.47 46.11 29.97
N MET A 366 -8.36 45.84 30.66
CA MET A 366 -7.48 44.73 30.22
C MET A 366 -7.85 43.32 30.73
N THR A 367 -8.66 43.19 31.78
CA THR A 367 -9.10 41.87 32.31
C THR A 367 -10.42 41.36 31.71
N LYS A 368 -11.15 42.20 30.94
CA LYS A 368 -12.42 41.82 30.31
C LYS A 368 -12.24 41.15 28.93
N VAL A 369 -11.15 41.44 28.23
CA VAL A 369 -10.86 40.91 26.88
C VAL A 369 -10.51 39.41 26.87
N LYS A 370 -9.75 38.91 27.87
CA LYS A 370 -9.42 37.46 27.98
C LYS A 370 -10.60 36.60 28.50
N ARG A 371 -11.61 37.20 29.14
CA ARG A 371 -12.82 36.49 29.60
C ARG A 371 -13.89 36.42 28.49
N SER A 372 -13.95 37.42 27.62
CA SER A 372 -14.87 37.49 26.47
C SER A 372 -14.58 36.41 25.41
N THR A 373 -13.30 36.17 25.08
CA THR A 373 -12.90 35.14 24.09
C THR A 373 -13.23 33.71 24.52
N ARG A 374 -13.19 33.40 25.83
CA ARG A 374 -13.61 32.08 26.35
C ARG A 374 -15.13 31.89 26.38
N HIS A 375 -15.90 32.97 26.55
CA HIS A 375 -17.36 32.91 26.50
C HIS A 375 -17.87 32.71 25.06
N LEU A 376 -17.26 33.42 24.10
CA LEU A 376 -17.52 33.25 22.66
C LEU A 376 -17.24 31.82 22.18
N GLN A 377 -16.16 31.20 22.64
CA GLN A 377 -15.80 29.84 22.22
C GLN A 377 -16.75 28.77 22.79
N ALA A 378 -17.26 28.97 24.02
CA ALA A 378 -18.28 28.10 24.60
C ALA A 378 -19.65 28.29 23.92
N GLU A 379 -19.99 29.52 23.53
CA GLU A 379 -21.25 29.85 22.85
C GLU A 379 -21.30 29.30 21.42
N VAL A 380 -20.19 29.38 20.67
CA VAL A 380 -20.03 28.75 19.34
C VAL A 380 -20.19 27.22 19.43
N ASP A 381 -19.59 26.56 20.43
CA ASP A 381 -19.71 25.11 20.64
C ASP A 381 -21.16 24.67 20.97
N THR A 382 -21.92 25.50 21.71
CA THR A 382 -23.33 25.21 22.00
C THR A 382 -24.24 25.45 20.79
N THR A 383 -23.94 26.45 19.97
CA THR A 383 -24.71 26.79 18.76
C THR A 383 -24.52 25.75 17.67
N ILE A 384 -23.30 25.22 17.51
CA ILE A 384 -23.01 24.10 16.59
C ILE A 384 -23.75 22.83 17.03
N ARG A 385 -23.80 22.53 18.35
CA ARG A 385 -24.57 21.38 18.87
C ARG A 385 -26.08 21.53 18.68
N LYS A 386 -26.62 22.75 18.82
CA LYS A 386 -28.04 23.01 18.56
C LYS A 386 -28.40 22.85 17.08
N ARG A 387 -27.56 23.33 16.15
CA ARG A 387 -27.79 23.14 14.70
C ARG A 387 -27.72 21.68 14.26
N ILE A 388 -26.84 20.87 14.84
CA ILE A 388 -26.78 19.43 14.55
C ILE A 388 -28.05 18.74 15.03
N LYS A 389 -28.58 19.12 16.21
CA LYS A 389 -29.80 18.51 16.77
C LYS A 389 -31.07 18.90 16.00
N VAL A 390 -31.16 20.13 15.50
CA VAL A 390 -32.30 20.59 14.67
C VAL A 390 -32.30 19.86 13.31
N ARG A 391 -31.13 19.65 12.70
CA ARG A 391 -31.02 18.94 11.41
C ARG A 391 -31.32 17.44 11.48
N THR A 392 -31.33 16.83 12.67
CA THR A 392 -31.75 15.41 12.86
C THR A 392 -33.25 15.28 13.15
N THR A 393 -33.99 16.37 13.33
CA THR A 393 -35.42 16.32 13.72
C THR A 393 -36.38 16.73 12.59
N GLU A 394 -35.88 17.23 11.45
CA GLU A 394 -36.72 17.67 10.31
C GLU A 394 -36.82 16.65 9.17
N GLU A 395 -36.20 15.47 9.28
CA GLU A 395 -36.24 14.45 8.21
C GLU A 395 -37.17 13.28 8.59
N THR A 396 -38.42 13.59 8.94
CA THR A 396 -39.54 12.62 8.92
C THR A 396 -40.86 13.38 9.03
N VAL A 397 -41.54 13.62 7.90
CA VAL A 397 -43.02 13.72 7.74
C VAL A 397 -43.28 13.95 6.23
N GLU A 398 -43.76 12.92 5.53
CA GLU A 398 -44.59 13.08 4.33
C GLU A 398 -46.01 13.53 4.73
N PRO A 399 -46.74 14.24 3.86
CA PRO A 399 -47.86 13.52 3.22
C PRO A 399 -48.16 13.92 1.75
N GLU A 400 -48.39 12.87 0.95
CA GLU A 400 -49.55 12.61 0.08
C GLU A 400 -50.53 13.77 -0.23
N VAL A 401 -50.63 14.17 -1.52
CA VAL A 401 -51.85 14.74 -2.13
C VAL A 401 -51.96 14.33 -3.61
N ALA A 402 -53.13 13.78 -3.96
CA ALA A 402 -53.56 13.40 -5.31
C ALA A 402 -54.26 14.54 -6.07
N GLY A 403 -54.17 14.55 -7.41
CA GLY A 403 -55.00 15.37 -8.32
C GLY A 403 -54.43 15.51 -9.75
N PRO A 404 -55.25 15.69 -10.82
CA PRO A 404 -55.32 14.72 -11.92
C PRO A 404 -55.03 15.34 -13.33
N PRO A 405 -55.35 14.72 -14.50
CA PRO A 405 -54.44 14.66 -15.65
C PRO A 405 -54.69 15.73 -16.73
N GLY A 406 -53.64 16.09 -17.48
CA GLY A 406 -53.72 16.99 -18.63
C GLY A 406 -52.69 16.62 -19.71
N ASP A 407 -53.15 16.70 -20.95
CA ASP A 407 -52.70 16.03 -22.19
C ASP A 407 -51.31 16.41 -22.78
N PRO A 408 -50.83 15.63 -23.78
CA PRO A 408 -49.43 15.61 -24.21
C PRO A 408 -49.18 16.46 -25.46
N ALA A 409 -48.13 17.27 -25.42
CA ALA A 409 -47.26 17.61 -26.55
C ALA A 409 -46.33 18.74 -26.09
N THR A 410 -45.01 18.54 -26.14
CA THR A 410 -44.03 19.44 -26.76
C THR A 410 -42.62 18.89 -26.51
N GLN A 411 -42.07 18.33 -27.60
CA GLN A 411 -40.69 18.37 -28.08
C GLN A 411 -39.51 18.32 -27.08
N LEU A 412 -38.69 17.29 -27.30
CA LEU A 412 -37.29 17.17 -26.90
C LEU A 412 -36.48 18.44 -27.23
N GLU A 413 -35.98 19.11 -26.20
CA GLU A 413 -34.70 19.83 -26.25
C GLU A 413 -33.78 19.29 -25.15
N SER A 414 -32.63 18.78 -25.57
CA SER A 414 -31.55 18.34 -24.69
C SER A 414 -30.92 19.55 -24.00
N PRO A 415 -30.75 19.58 -22.66
CA PRO A 415 -30.01 20.66 -22.05
C PRO A 415 -28.52 20.45 -22.29
N ALA A 416 -27.93 21.46 -22.92
CA ALA A 416 -26.50 21.69 -23.02
C ALA A 416 -25.83 21.68 -21.64
N ILE A 417 -24.61 21.15 -21.66
CA ILE A 417 -23.48 21.35 -20.75
C ILE A 417 -23.75 22.41 -19.66
N SER A 418 -23.95 21.94 -18.43
CA SER A 418 -24.00 22.77 -17.23
C SER A 418 -22.67 23.52 -17.05
N PRO A 419 -22.66 24.86 -16.97
CA PRO A 419 -21.47 25.61 -16.61
C PRO A 419 -21.11 25.29 -15.16
N GLN A 420 -19.81 25.10 -14.92
CA GLN A 420 -19.20 24.90 -13.61
C GLN A 420 -19.93 25.70 -12.52
N GLN A 421 -20.56 25.01 -11.57
CA GLN A 421 -21.08 25.64 -10.36
C GLN A 421 -19.94 26.45 -9.71
N PRO A 422 -20.14 27.74 -9.41
CA PRO A 422 -19.16 28.50 -8.66
C PRO A 422 -18.96 27.84 -7.29
N PRO A 423 -17.72 27.78 -6.77
CA PRO A 423 -17.43 27.11 -5.51
C PRO A 423 -18.29 27.71 -4.39
N MET A 424 -18.95 26.85 -3.61
CA MET A 424 -19.66 27.25 -2.39
C MET A 424 -18.73 28.09 -1.51
N VAL A 425 -19.04 29.37 -1.37
CA VAL A 425 -18.36 30.27 -0.43
C VAL A 425 -18.84 29.88 0.97
N LEU A 426 -17.97 29.19 1.73
CA LEU A 426 -18.20 28.93 3.15
C LEU A 426 -18.10 30.25 3.91
N VAL A 427 -19.26 30.82 4.21
CA VAL A 427 -19.38 31.99 5.07
C VAL A 427 -19.20 31.54 6.52
N GLY A 428 -18.25 32.17 7.22
CA GLY A 428 -18.02 31.91 8.64
C GLY A 428 -19.23 32.31 9.49
N PRO A 429 -19.26 31.93 10.78
CA PRO A 429 -20.33 32.32 11.71
C PRO A 429 -20.52 33.85 11.82
N ASP A 430 -19.53 34.62 11.41
CA ASP A 430 -19.50 36.08 11.50
C ASP A 430 -19.97 36.77 10.20
N GLY A 431 -20.50 36.03 9.22
CA GLY A 431 -20.93 36.57 7.93
C GLY A 431 -19.78 36.94 6.99
N GLN A 432 -18.53 36.89 7.46
CA GLN A 432 -17.33 37.06 6.64
C GLN A 432 -17.10 35.80 5.80
N PRO A 433 -16.83 35.93 4.49
CA PRO A 433 -16.33 34.80 3.71
C PRO A 433 -15.09 34.30 4.44
N MET A 434 -15.07 33.01 4.85
CA MET A 434 -13.84 32.45 5.40
C MET A 434 -12.75 32.73 4.38
N PRO A 435 -11.59 33.30 4.78
CA PRO A 435 -10.52 33.59 3.83
C PRO A 435 -10.33 32.32 3.04
N GLN A 436 -10.62 32.37 1.74
CA GLN A 436 -10.42 31.23 0.86
C GLN A 436 -8.96 30.92 1.06
N ALA A 437 -8.68 29.84 1.82
CA ALA A 437 -7.32 29.47 2.14
C ALA A 437 -6.67 29.31 0.79
N VAL A 438 -5.82 30.28 0.41
CA VAL A 438 -5.21 30.34 -0.92
C VAL A 438 -4.71 28.93 -1.14
N ILE A 439 -5.31 28.23 -2.09
CA ILE A 439 -4.98 26.83 -2.34
C ILE A 439 -3.65 26.89 -3.05
N ILE A 440 -2.58 27.11 -2.28
CA ILE A 440 -1.22 27.08 -2.77
C ILE A 440 -1.04 25.65 -3.26
N PRO A 441 -0.89 25.45 -4.58
CA PRO A 441 -0.77 24.12 -5.12
C PRO A 441 0.47 23.47 -4.51
N ARG A 442 0.34 22.26 -3.98
CA ARG A 442 1.45 21.55 -3.29
C ARG A 442 2.71 21.47 -4.13
N SER A 443 2.56 21.45 -5.46
CA SER A 443 3.65 21.47 -6.44
C SER A 443 4.55 22.72 -6.38
N THR A 444 4.11 23.79 -5.70
CA THR A 444 4.87 25.03 -5.49
C THR A 444 5.58 25.09 -4.14
N LEU A 445 5.22 24.22 -3.20
CA LEU A 445 5.83 24.16 -1.87
C LEU A 445 7.09 23.28 -1.90
N THR A 446 8.11 23.69 -1.16
CA THR A 446 9.28 22.85 -0.90
C THR A 446 8.91 21.67 -0.01
N THR A 447 9.68 20.58 -0.07
CA THR A 447 9.44 19.40 0.77
C THR A 447 9.41 19.74 2.26
N MET A 448 10.29 20.65 2.72
CA MET A 448 10.30 21.09 4.12
C MET A 448 9.06 21.89 4.50
N GLU A 449 8.56 22.75 3.61
CA GLU A 449 7.30 23.47 3.86
C GLU A 449 6.13 22.50 3.95
N ILE A 450 6.03 21.52 3.05
CA ILE A 450 4.99 20.48 3.08
C ILE A 450 5.04 19.71 4.41
N LEU A 451 6.24 19.31 4.86
CA LEU A 451 6.40 18.58 6.12
C LEU A 451 6.06 19.43 7.35
N ARG A 452 6.31 20.74 7.29
CA ARG A 452 6.00 21.70 8.36
C ARG A 452 4.56 22.20 8.35
N LEU A 453 3.78 21.90 7.30
CA LEU A 453 2.36 22.26 7.27
C LEU A 453 1.67 21.69 8.51
N LYS A 454 1.06 22.60 9.26
CA LYS A 454 0.16 22.30 10.38
C LYS A 454 -1.18 22.90 10.05
N ALA A 455 -2.22 22.09 10.09
CA ALA A 455 -3.57 22.64 10.10
C ALA A 455 -3.79 23.47 11.39
N ASP A 456 -4.48 24.60 11.27
CA ASP A 456 -4.84 25.46 12.42
C ASP A 456 -5.62 24.66 13.49
N TYR A 457 -6.38 23.66 13.04
CA TYR A 457 -7.13 22.74 13.90
C TYR A 457 -6.77 21.29 13.56
N PRO A 458 -5.64 20.76 14.06
CA PRO A 458 -5.12 19.45 13.65
C PRO A 458 -6.07 18.30 14.00
N ASN A 459 -6.80 18.40 15.11
CA ASN A 459 -7.78 17.39 15.50
C ASN A 459 -9.02 17.40 14.60
N LYS A 460 -9.46 18.58 14.14
CA LYS A 460 -10.59 18.71 13.21
C LYS A 460 -10.19 18.16 11.84
N ALA A 461 -9.02 18.57 11.34
CA ALA A 461 -8.47 18.05 10.09
C ALA A 461 -8.36 16.51 10.12
N ARG A 462 -7.86 15.92 11.20
CA ARG A 462 -7.81 14.45 11.36
C ARG A 462 -9.19 13.80 11.34
N LEU A 463 -10.19 14.41 11.97
CA LEU A 463 -11.56 13.89 11.99
C LEU A 463 -12.21 13.97 10.60
N ASP A 464 -12.03 15.09 9.89
CA ASP A 464 -12.54 15.28 8.54
C ASP A 464 -11.91 14.26 7.57
N VAL A 465 -10.61 14.02 7.72
CA VAL A 465 -9.87 13.03 6.92
C VAL A 465 -10.27 11.60 7.29
N ALA A 466 -10.46 11.30 8.58
CA ALA A 466 -10.95 10.00 9.01
C ALA A 466 -12.31 9.74 8.35
N THR A 467 -13.26 10.66 8.46
CA THR A 467 -14.57 10.53 7.80
C THR A 467 -14.44 10.32 6.28
N ALA A 468 -13.56 11.09 5.61
CA ALA A 468 -13.37 10.99 4.16
C ALA A 468 -12.73 9.66 3.71
N THR A 469 -11.98 9.00 4.58
CA THR A 469 -11.23 7.78 4.24
C THR A 469 -11.79 6.52 4.86
N GLN A 470 -12.72 6.62 5.81
CA GLN A 470 -13.26 5.47 6.55
C GLN A 470 -13.75 4.35 5.63
N PHE A 471 -14.47 4.69 4.57
CA PHE A 471 -14.95 3.71 3.59
C PHE A 471 -13.79 3.04 2.82
N ASP A 472 -12.83 3.83 2.34
CA ASP A 472 -11.64 3.37 1.61
C ASP A 472 -10.72 2.48 2.48
N ILE A 473 -10.77 2.64 3.81
CA ILE A 473 -10.04 1.80 4.77
C ILE A 473 -10.82 0.52 5.07
N LEU A 474 -12.08 0.66 5.49
CA LEU A 474 -12.84 -0.48 6.01
C LEU A 474 -13.18 -1.48 4.92
N LEU A 475 -13.48 -1.03 3.71
CA LEU A 475 -13.91 -1.92 2.63
C LEU A 475 -12.80 -2.92 2.23
N PRO A 476 -11.56 -2.52 1.89
CA PRO A 476 -10.51 -3.48 1.54
C PRO A 476 -10.08 -4.37 2.71
N LEU A 477 -10.09 -3.83 3.93
CA LEU A 477 -9.70 -4.60 5.12
C LEU A 477 -10.72 -5.69 5.46
N THR A 478 -12.01 -5.39 5.33
CA THR A 478 -13.09 -6.35 5.68
C THR A 478 -13.39 -7.36 4.58
N LYS A 479 -13.05 -7.05 3.31
CA LYS A 479 -13.29 -7.92 2.16
C LYS A 479 -12.77 -9.37 2.33
N PRO A 480 -11.54 -9.63 2.82
CA PRO A 480 -11.08 -11.01 3.05
C PRO A 480 -11.64 -11.64 4.34
N ILE A 481 -11.94 -10.83 5.36
CA ILE A 481 -12.29 -11.34 6.69
C ILE A 481 -13.75 -11.78 6.77
N ILE A 482 -14.67 -10.99 6.23
CA ILE A 482 -16.11 -11.27 6.39
C ILE A 482 -16.53 -12.56 5.67
N PRO A 483 -16.15 -12.81 4.40
CA PRO A 483 -16.43 -14.09 3.76
C PRO A 483 -15.81 -15.27 4.49
N LEU A 484 -14.61 -15.10 5.07
CA LEU A 484 -13.97 -16.14 5.86
C LEU A 484 -14.73 -16.42 7.17
N LEU A 485 -15.15 -15.37 7.88
CA LEU A 485 -15.99 -15.53 9.08
C LEU A 485 -17.32 -16.21 8.71
N MET A 486 -17.93 -15.83 7.58
CA MET A 486 -19.14 -16.49 7.09
C MET A 486 -18.88 -17.95 6.75
N LEU A 487 -17.77 -18.29 6.09
CA LEU A 487 -17.39 -19.67 5.83
C LEU A 487 -17.23 -20.47 7.13
N ILE A 488 -16.51 -19.92 8.12
CA ILE A 488 -16.30 -20.57 9.41
C ILE A 488 -17.62 -20.76 10.16
N CYS A 489 -18.49 -19.74 10.15
CA CYS A 489 -19.74 -19.77 10.91
C CYS A 489 -20.87 -20.55 10.21
N THR A 490 -20.90 -20.59 8.88
CA THR A 490 -22.02 -21.16 8.09
C THR A 490 -21.65 -22.37 7.26
N GLY A 491 -20.36 -22.64 7.06
CA GLY A 491 -19.87 -23.65 6.12
C GLY A 491 -20.05 -23.29 4.64
N GLN A 492 -20.55 -22.08 4.32
CA GLN A 492 -20.87 -21.68 2.95
C GLN A 492 -19.89 -20.62 2.41
N VAL A 493 -19.47 -20.80 1.16
CA VAL A 493 -18.67 -19.82 0.41
C VAL A 493 -19.61 -18.78 -0.18
N TRP A 494 -19.47 -17.53 0.25
CA TRP A 494 -20.26 -16.41 -0.29
C TRP A 494 -19.56 -15.78 -1.49
N ASN A 495 -20.34 -15.29 -2.45
CA ASN A 495 -19.80 -14.50 -3.55
C ASN A 495 -19.15 -13.21 -3.00
N GLY A 496 -17.88 -13.00 -3.37
CA GLY A 496 -17.08 -11.84 -2.94
C GLY A 496 -17.70 -10.49 -3.32
N ILE A 497 -18.47 -10.41 -4.40
CA ILE A 497 -19.15 -9.19 -4.84
C ILE A 497 -20.35 -8.90 -3.95
N ILE A 498 -21.22 -9.89 -3.73
CA ILE A 498 -22.43 -9.73 -2.90
C ILE A 498 -22.03 -9.36 -1.48
N SER A 499 -21.06 -10.08 -0.91
CA SER A 499 -20.50 -9.73 0.40
C SER A 499 -19.95 -8.30 0.39
N SER A 500 -19.16 -7.88 -0.60
CA SER A 500 -18.64 -6.50 -0.69
C SER A 500 -19.75 -5.44 -0.77
N ILE A 501 -20.86 -5.70 -1.47
CA ILE A 501 -22.01 -4.77 -1.57
C ILE A 501 -22.71 -4.66 -0.21
N VAL A 502 -23.01 -5.79 0.43
CA VAL A 502 -23.65 -5.82 1.76
C VAL A 502 -22.76 -5.14 2.79
N ILE A 503 -21.46 -5.45 2.78
CA ILE A 503 -20.45 -4.82 3.61
C ILE A 503 -20.43 -3.32 3.34
N SER A 504 -20.37 -2.89 2.08
CA SER A 504 -20.38 -1.47 1.71
C SER A 504 -21.62 -0.74 2.27
N GLN A 505 -22.80 -1.33 2.14
CA GLN A 505 -24.03 -0.74 2.67
C GLN A 505 -24.00 -0.68 4.19
N PHE A 506 -23.58 -1.77 4.85
CA PHE A 506 -23.44 -1.81 6.31
C PHE A 506 -22.41 -0.79 6.82
N LEU A 507 -21.27 -0.67 6.14
CA LEU A 507 -20.23 0.31 6.46
C LEU A 507 -20.71 1.75 6.34
N ARG A 508 -21.63 2.03 5.38
CA ARG A 508 -22.22 3.37 5.20
C ARG A 508 -23.35 3.67 6.18
N SER A 509 -24.20 2.69 6.46
CA SER A 509 -25.42 2.91 7.25
C SER A 509 -25.25 2.63 8.74
N CYS A 510 -24.42 1.66 9.11
CA CYS A 510 -24.36 1.14 10.48
C CYS A 510 -23.06 1.48 11.21
N VAL A 511 -21.96 1.70 10.50
CA VAL A 511 -20.67 1.97 11.16
C VAL A 511 -20.57 3.45 11.52
N PRO A 512 -20.49 3.79 12.83
CA PRO A 512 -20.35 5.19 13.24
C PRO A 512 -19.02 5.76 12.75
N GLN A 513 -18.94 7.09 12.67
CA GLN A 513 -17.69 7.77 12.34
C GLN A 513 -16.59 7.40 13.33
N LEU A 514 -15.52 6.83 12.80
CA LEU A 514 -14.37 6.39 13.57
C LEU A 514 -13.35 7.53 13.69
N ASN A 515 -12.63 7.54 14.81
CA ASN A 515 -11.55 8.49 14.98
C ASN A 515 -10.33 8.04 14.17
N TYR A 516 -9.46 8.99 13.84
CA TYR A 516 -8.20 8.73 13.15
C TYR A 516 -7.34 7.66 13.85
N GLU A 517 -7.25 7.69 15.18
CA GLU A 517 -6.52 6.67 15.95
C GLU A 517 -7.14 5.28 15.83
N THR A 518 -8.46 5.21 15.68
CA THR A 518 -9.17 3.94 15.49
C THR A 518 -8.84 3.34 14.12
N HIS A 519 -8.66 4.13 13.06
CA HIS A 519 -8.21 3.61 11.78
C HIS A 519 -6.81 2.96 11.86
N HIS A 520 -5.87 3.57 12.56
CA HIS A 520 -4.55 2.96 12.78
C HIS A 520 -4.63 1.70 13.64
N LEU A 521 -5.47 1.69 14.68
CA LEU A 521 -5.71 0.49 15.48
C LEU A 521 -6.32 -0.63 14.63
N LEU A 522 -7.26 -0.31 13.75
CA LEU A 522 -7.82 -1.27 12.82
C LEU A 522 -6.73 -1.80 11.89
N CYS A 523 -5.90 -0.96 11.26
CA CYS A 523 -4.79 -1.43 10.44
C CYS A 523 -3.84 -2.36 11.20
N LEU A 524 -3.54 -2.07 12.48
CA LEU A 524 -2.79 -2.98 13.34
C LEU A 524 -3.50 -4.32 13.52
N VAL A 525 -4.78 -4.33 13.89
CA VAL A 525 -5.55 -5.57 14.07
C VAL A 525 -5.63 -6.35 12.76
N PHE A 526 -5.88 -5.68 11.63
CA PHE A 526 -5.94 -6.31 10.33
C PHE A 526 -4.59 -6.82 9.85
N GLY A 527 -3.47 -6.15 10.12
CA GLY A 527 -2.14 -6.69 9.80
C GLY A 527 -1.85 -7.99 10.54
N PHE A 528 -2.32 -8.09 11.78
CA PHE A 528 -2.26 -9.33 12.56
C PHE A 528 -3.20 -10.41 11.97
N LEU A 529 -4.47 -10.08 11.76
CA LEU A 529 -5.47 -11.02 11.24
C LEU A 529 -5.16 -11.48 9.81
N HIS A 530 -4.66 -10.60 8.95
CA HIS A 530 -4.29 -10.90 7.56
C HIS A 530 -3.25 -12.01 7.47
N THR A 531 -2.28 -12.00 8.39
CA THR A 531 -1.18 -12.98 8.44
C THR A 531 -1.53 -14.22 9.27
N MET A 532 -2.54 -14.13 10.13
CA MET A 532 -3.11 -15.25 10.87
C MET A 532 -4.07 -16.08 10.02
N LEU A 533 -5.05 -15.42 9.41
CA LEU A 533 -6.18 -16.05 8.75
C LEU A 533 -5.76 -16.60 7.39
N GLY A 534 -4.98 -15.86 6.61
CA GLY A 534 -4.16 -16.42 5.54
C GLY A 534 -4.85 -17.03 4.32
N VAL A 535 -6.14 -17.28 4.36
CA VAL A 535 -6.79 -18.23 3.45
C VAL A 535 -6.71 -17.75 2.00
N SER A 536 -6.30 -18.65 1.12
CA SER A 536 -6.52 -18.47 -0.32
C SER A 536 -7.93 -18.98 -0.68
N PRO A 537 -8.64 -18.34 -1.61
CA PRO A 537 -9.90 -18.86 -2.13
C PRO A 537 -9.78 -20.32 -2.60
N GLU A 538 -8.66 -20.67 -3.23
CA GLU A 538 -8.34 -22.05 -3.66
C GLU A 538 -8.31 -23.05 -2.49
N GLN A 539 -7.77 -22.66 -1.33
CA GLN A 539 -7.80 -23.50 -0.13
C GLN A 539 -9.22 -23.66 0.43
N VAL A 540 -10.05 -22.61 0.34
CA VAL A 540 -11.46 -22.67 0.74
C VAL A 540 -12.23 -23.64 -0.16
N GLU A 541 -12.07 -23.51 -1.47
CA GLU A 541 -12.76 -24.35 -2.46
C GLU A 541 -12.28 -25.81 -2.37
N ALA A 542 -10.96 -26.03 -2.34
CA ALA A 542 -10.39 -27.38 -2.18
C ALA A 542 -10.77 -28.03 -0.83
N HIS A 543 -11.17 -27.24 0.15
CA HIS A 543 -11.69 -27.72 1.41
C HIS A 543 -13.18 -28.05 1.36
N ALA A 544 -13.98 -27.21 0.69
CA ALA A 544 -15.39 -27.47 0.45
C ALA A 544 -15.61 -28.81 -0.28
N ASP A 545 -14.67 -29.20 -1.14
CA ASP A 545 -14.70 -30.47 -1.87
C ASP A 545 -14.32 -31.71 -1.02
N LYS A 546 -13.74 -31.52 0.18
CA LYS A 546 -13.28 -32.62 1.05
C LYS A 546 -14.15 -32.73 2.29
N GLU A 547 -15.16 -33.60 2.25
CA GLU A 547 -15.99 -33.91 3.41
C GLU A 547 -15.14 -34.27 4.64
N ASN A 548 -15.35 -33.57 5.76
CA ASN A 548 -14.69 -33.75 7.07
C ASN A 548 -13.18 -33.44 7.15
N ALA A 549 -12.59 -32.75 6.18
CA ALA A 549 -11.24 -32.26 6.36
C ALA A 549 -11.20 -31.18 7.47
N VAL A 550 -10.07 -31.03 8.15
CA VAL A 550 -9.80 -29.86 9.01
C VAL A 550 -9.37 -28.69 8.12
N LEU A 551 -9.96 -27.50 8.27
CA LEU A 551 -9.64 -26.36 7.41
C LEU A 551 -8.20 -25.94 7.69
N LEU A 552 -7.31 -26.20 6.73
CA LEU A 552 -5.90 -25.85 6.82
C LEU A 552 -5.71 -24.41 6.35
N LEU A 553 -5.54 -23.51 7.32
CA LEU A 553 -5.26 -22.11 7.06
C LEU A 553 -3.75 -21.96 6.83
N GLN A 554 -3.35 -21.76 5.57
CA GLN A 554 -1.96 -21.51 5.19
C GLN A 554 -1.88 -20.17 4.45
N TRP A 555 -1.40 -19.14 5.15
CA TRP A 555 -1.01 -17.90 4.51
C TRP A 555 0.23 -18.16 3.63
N ASN A 556 0.16 -17.78 2.36
CA ASN A 556 1.29 -17.75 1.46
C ASN A 556 1.44 -16.33 0.93
N TRP A 557 2.69 -15.86 0.85
CA TRP A 557 2.99 -14.58 0.23
C TRP A 557 2.59 -14.64 -1.24
N GLY A 558 1.60 -13.83 -1.63
CA GLY A 558 0.99 -13.80 -2.94
C GLY A 558 0.94 -12.40 -3.54
N PHE A 559 0.42 -12.31 -4.76
CA PHE A 559 0.17 -11.03 -5.43
C PHE A 559 -0.84 -10.18 -4.63
N LYS A 560 -1.83 -10.83 -3.99
CA LYS A 560 -2.78 -10.20 -3.07
C LYS A 560 -2.11 -9.36 -1.98
N ASP A 561 -0.98 -9.81 -1.45
CA ASP A 561 -0.28 -9.09 -0.39
C ASP A 561 0.46 -7.87 -0.94
N MET A 562 0.97 -7.94 -2.18
CA MET A 562 1.57 -6.79 -2.86
C MET A 562 0.55 -5.70 -3.12
N VAL A 563 -0.63 -6.10 -3.59
CA VAL A 563 -1.75 -5.18 -3.78
C VAL A 563 -2.19 -4.61 -2.44
N SER A 564 -2.18 -5.39 -1.36
CA SER A 564 -2.44 -4.91 0.00
C SER A 564 -1.41 -3.87 0.46
N ILE A 565 -0.11 -4.08 0.20
CA ILE A 565 0.94 -3.08 0.45
C ILE A 565 0.63 -1.81 -0.34
N LEU A 566 0.34 -1.94 -1.63
CA LEU A 566 0.04 -0.81 -2.51
C LEU A 566 -1.17 -0.02 -2.02
N ASN A 567 -2.20 -0.71 -1.57
CA ASN A 567 -3.40 -0.12 -1.00
C ASN A 567 -3.06 0.73 0.22
N MET A 568 -2.31 0.16 1.18
CA MET A 568 -1.92 0.87 2.39
C MET A 568 -1.03 2.08 2.08
N VAL A 569 -0.11 1.94 1.13
CA VAL A 569 0.74 3.04 0.65
C VAL A 569 -0.10 4.18 0.07
N MET A 570 -1.04 3.86 -0.83
CA MET A 570 -1.90 4.85 -1.48
C MET A 570 -2.85 5.52 -0.49
N LEU A 571 -3.47 4.73 0.38
CA LEU A 571 -4.39 5.19 1.40
C LEU A 571 -3.69 6.12 2.38
N GLY A 572 -2.54 5.73 2.92
CA GLY A 572 -1.82 6.53 3.89
C GLY A 572 -1.25 7.82 3.30
N ALA A 573 -0.73 7.75 2.06
CA ALA A 573 -0.32 8.93 1.32
C ALA A 573 -1.50 9.87 1.03
N PHE A 574 -2.69 9.32 0.72
CA PHE A 574 -3.90 10.11 0.52
C PHE A 574 -4.34 10.79 1.82
N VAL A 575 -4.35 10.09 2.95
CA VAL A 575 -4.66 10.65 4.27
C VAL A 575 -3.70 11.78 4.63
N ALA A 576 -2.40 11.59 4.45
CA ALA A 576 -1.40 12.63 4.65
C ALA A 576 -1.60 13.82 3.67
N SER A 577 -2.13 13.54 2.46
CA SER A 577 -2.44 14.59 1.51
C SER A 577 -3.62 15.48 1.91
N LEU A 578 -4.64 14.88 2.53
CA LEU A 578 -5.86 15.56 2.95
C LEU A 578 -5.69 16.30 4.28
N SER A 579 -4.98 15.70 5.24
CA SER A 579 -4.86 16.25 6.59
C SER A 579 -4.11 17.57 6.64
N ARG A 580 -3.33 17.88 5.59
CA ARG A 580 -2.36 18.99 5.56
C ARG A 580 -1.40 18.96 6.75
N ASN A 581 -1.26 17.81 7.41
CA ASN A 581 -0.26 17.56 8.42
C ASN A 581 0.83 16.72 7.76
N GLY A 582 2.00 17.32 7.51
CA GLY A 582 3.05 16.71 6.71
C GLY A 582 3.75 15.51 7.38
N ASN A 583 3.64 15.38 8.71
CA ASN A 583 4.40 14.40 9.50
C ASN A 583 3.50 13.52 10.39
N GLU A 584 2.42 12.97 9.83
CA GLU A 584 1.57 12.00 10.52
C GLU A 584 2.16 10.57 10.47
N PRO A 585 1.81 9.70 11.45
CA PRO A 585 2.17 8.28 11.44
C PRO A 585 1.65 7.57 10.18
N GLN A 586 2.47 6.67 9.63
CA GLN A 586 2.13 5.93 8.41
C GLN A 586 1.15 4.77 8.67
N PHE A 587 0.23 4.53 7.74
CA PHE A 587 -0.69 3.39 7.77
C PHE A 587 0.03 2.06 7.52
N CYS A 588 1.00 2.02 6.60
CA CYS A 588 1.87 0.87 6.39
C CYS A 588 2.59 0.47 7.68
N ASN A 589 3.03 1.44 8.49
CA ASN A 589 3.69 1.14 9.76
C ASN A 589 2.73 0.49 10.75
N SER A 590 1.51 1.02 10.91
CA SER A 590 0.50 0.41 11.79
C SER A 590 0.10 -0.99 11.33
N PHE A 591 -0.08 -1.22 10.03
CA PHE A 591 -0.36 -2.54 9.48
C PHE A 591 0.80 -3.51 9.75
N ALA A 592 2.03 -3.08 9.46
CA ALA A 592 3.23 -3.85 9.78
C ALA A 592 3.38 -4.08 11.29
N SER A 593 2.82 -3.25 12.17
CA SER A 593 2.90 -3.46 13.62
C SER A 593 2.05 -4.67 14.00
N GLY A 594 0.89 -4.84 13.37
CA GLY A 594 0.07 -6.05 13.48
C GLY A 594 0.81 -7.31 13.07
N MET A 595 1.45 -7.27 11.91
CA MET A 595 2.30 -8.38 11.45
C MET A 595 3.49 -8.63 12.38
N GLY A 596 4.08 -7.57 12.93
CA GLY A 596 5.14 -7.65 13.94
C GLY A 596 4.65 -8.33 15.22
N LEU A 597 3.43 -8.04 15.69
CA LEU A 597 2.84 -8.75 16.82
C LEU A 597 2.65 -10.24 16.50
N ARG A 598 2.28 -10.59 15.27
CA ARG A 598 2.21 -12.01 14.85
C ARG A 598 3.59 -12.66 14.91
N LEU A 599 4.62 -12.03 14.35
CA LEU A 599 6.01 -12.52 14.44
C LEU A 599 6.44 -12.69 15.90
N LEU A 600 6.13 -11.71 16.76
CA LEU A 600 6.46 -11.76 18.18
C LEU A 600 5.82 -12.98 18.88
N THR A 601 4.54 -13.28 18.61
CA THR A 601 3.85 -14.44 19.22
C THR A 601 4.47 -15.80 18.87
N THR A 602 5.42 -15.82 17.95
CA THR A 602 6.01 -17.04 17.41
C THR A 602 7.51 -17.15 17.64
N LEU A 603 8.12 -16.15 18.29
CA LEU A 603 9.55 -16.18 18.59
C LEU A 603 9.84 -17.12 19.76
N PRO A 604 10.87 -17.99 19.65
CA PRO A 604 11.16 -19.03 20.65
C PRO A 604 11.34 -18.49 22.09
N PHE A 605 11.97 -17.31 22.24
CA PHE A 605 12.23 -16.72 23.56
C PHE A 605 10.96 -16.34 24.35
N LEU A 606 9.80 -16.24 23.68
CA LEU A 606 8.51 -16.04 24.36
C LEU A 606 7.78 -17.34 24.66
N THR A 607 8.18 -18.44 24.01
CA THR A 607 7.57 -19.76 24.18
C THR A 607 8.38 -20.69 25.08
N ASP A 608 9.67 -20.41 25.28
CA ASP A 608 10.52 -21.20 26.18
C ASP A 608 10.09 -20.98 27.65
N GLU A 609 9.69 -22.07 28.31
CA GLU A 609 9.21 -22.11 29.70
C GLU A 609 10.19 -21.47 30.70
N GLU A 610 11.49 -21.50 30.41
CA GLU A 610 12.55 -20.94 31.26
C GLU A 610 12.53 -19.40 31.30
N THR A 611 11.95 -18.73 30.30
CA THR A 611 11.89 -17.26 30.18
C THR A 611 10.57 -16.65 30.67
N SER A 612 9.82 -17.36 31.49
CA SER A 612 8.46 -17.05 31.99
C SER A 612 8.33 -15.82 32.93
N TRP A 613 9.30 -14.89 32.94
CA TRP A 613 9.20 -13.65 33.72
C TRP A 613 8.13 -12.68 33.22
N ILE A 614 7.47 -12.96 32.08
CA ILE A 614 6.25 -12.29 31.61
C ILE A 614 5.05 -13.17 32.02
N PRO A 615 4.45 -12.97 33.21
CA PRO A 615 3.55 -13.96 33.79
C PRO A 615 2.17 -13.92 33.10
N GLY A 616 1.65 -15.09 32.75
CA GLY A 616 0.23 -15.37 32.45
C GLY A 616 -0.34 -14.88 31.11
N THR A 617 0.14 -13.76 30.56
CA THR A 617 -0.51 -13.12 29.38
C THR A 617 -0.14 -13.77 28.05
N VAL A 618 1.12 -14.19 27.85
CA VAL A 618 1.55 -14.84 26.60
C VAL A 618 1.05 -16.28 26.53
N ASN A 619 1.16 -17.04 27.62
CA ASN A 619 0.61 -18.39 27.70
C ASN A 619 -0.92 -18.41 27.57
N GLY A 620 -1.62 -17.42 28.15
CA GLY A 620 -3.05 -17.28 27.94
C GLY A 620 -3.41 -16.95 26.49
N TRP A 621 -2.55 -16.22 25.78
CA TRP A 621 -2.75 -15.92 24.36
C TRP A 621 -2.54 -17.14 23.46
N THR A 622 -1.47 -17.91 23.65
CA THR A 622 -1.23 -19.14 22.88
C THR A 622 -2.32 -20.18 23.15
N GLN A 623 -2.67 -20.39 24.42
CA GLN A 623 -3.78 -21.25 24.82
C GLN A 623 -5.12 -20.81 24.21
N PHE A 624 -5.40 -19.51 24.20
CA PHE A 624 -6.61 -18.97 23.54
C PHE A 624 -6.64 -19.35 22.06
N TRP A 625 -5.53 -19.25 21.33
CA TRP A 625 -5.48 -19.62 19.92
C TRP A 625 -5.53 -21.13 19.68
N GLU A 626 -4.92 -21.93 20.55
CA GLU A 626 -5.02 -23.39 20.48
C GLU A 626 -6.45 -23.85 20.76
N GLN A 627 -7.10 -23.25 21.75
CA GLN A 627 -8.50 -23.50 22.06
C GLN A 627 -9.41 -23.06 20.91
N LEU A 628 -9.20 -21.86 20.36
CA LEU A 628 -9.97 -21.37 19.22
C LEU A 628 -9.82 -22.27 17.97
N GLN A 629 -8.62 -22.81 17.73
CA GLN A 629 -8.37 -23.78 16.67
C GLN A 629 -9.15 -25.08 16.89
N ALA A 630 -9.13 -25.60 18.13
CA ALA A 630 -9.88 -26.78 18.49
C ALA A 630 -11.39 -26.56 18.35
N ASP A 631 -11.91 -25.44 18.85
CA ASP A 631 -13.33 -25.10 18.84
C ASP A 631 -13.88 -24.87 17.42
N LEU A 632 -13.07 -24.27 16.53
CA LEU A 632 -13.48 -23.96 15.15
C LEU A 632 -13.07 -25.05 14.13
N ASN A 633 -12.48 -26.17 14.58
CA ASN A 633 -11.90 -27.19 13.72
C ASN A 633 -10.95 -26.60 12.64
N LEU A 634 -10.12 -25.65 13.06
CA LEU A 634 -9.12 -24.98 12.23
C LEU A 634 -7.74 -25.54 12.57
N ARG A 635 -6.91 -25.80 11.57
CA ARG A 635 -5.48 -26.01 11.76
C ARG A 635 -4.72 -24.92 11.05
N PHE A 636 -3.94 -24.15 11.78
CA PHE A 636 -2.90 -23.35 11.13
C PHE A 636 -1.78 -24.29 10.71
N GLN A 637 -1.41 -24.29 9.42
CA GLN A 637 -0.27 -25.10 8.98
C GLN A 637 0.97 -24.67 9.77
N SER A 638 1.78 -25.66 10.18
CA SER A 638 2.97 -25.46 11.01
C SER A 638 3.77 -24.27 10.49
N VAL A 639 3.74 -23.21 11.28
CA VAL A 639 4.13 -21.86 10.90
C VAL A 639 5.64 -21.76 10.67
N ASP A 640 6.38 -22.83 10.96
CA ASP A 640 7.84 -22.91 10.92
C ASP A 640 8.43 -22.48 9.59
N ALA A 641 7.87 -22.89 8.44
CA ALA A 641 8.40 -22.51 7.12
C ALA A 641 8.15 -21.03 6.78
N LEU A 642 7.06 -20.45 7.30
CA LEU A 642 6.69 -19.05 7.08
C LEU A 642 7.45 -18.11 8.02
N LEU A 643 7.78 -18.61 9.20
CA LEU A 643 8.44 -17.87 10.27
C LEU A 643 9.92 -18.16 10.40
N THR A 644 10.47 -19.09 9.61
CA THR A 644 11.84 -19.53 9.79
C THR A 644 12.76 -18.31 9.74
N ASN A 645 13.32 -17.99 10.89
CA ASN A 645 14.33 -16.97 11.07
C ASN A 645 15.65 -17.71 11.19
N ALA A 646 16.67 -17.26 10.47
CA ALA A 646 18.01 -17.67 10.85
C ALA A 646 18.33 -16.97 12.17
N GLU A 647 18.76 -17.77 13.13
CA GLU A 647 19.30 -17.27 14.38
C GLU A 647 20.81 -17.19 14.28
N LYS A 648 21.44 -16.52 15.23
CA LYS A 648 22.89 -16.46 15.29
C LYS A 648 23.42 -17.90 15.33
N ASP A 649 24.28 -18.24 14.36
CA ASP A 649 24.86 -19.57 14.17
C ASP A 649 23.92 -20.68 13.62
N ILE A 650 22.61 -20.40 13.43
CA ILE A 650 21.62 -21.32 12.83
C ILE A 650 21.09 -20.71 11.54
N GLY A 651 21.51 -21.23 10.39
CA GLY A 651 21.12 -20.68 9.09
C GLY A 651 21.85 -19.42 8.64
N ASP A 652 22.70 -18.82 9.48
CA ASP A 652 23.47 -17.60 9.16
C ASP A 652 24.83 -17.89 8.47
N CYS A 653 25.24 -19.16 8.38
CA CYS A 653 26.54 -19.54 7.81
C CYS A 653 26.62 -19.44 6.27
N GLY A 654 25.51 -19.14 5.60
CA GLY A 654 25.41 -19.15 4.14
C GLY A 654 24.04 -18.69 3.66
N GLY A 655 23.96 -18.30 2.38
CA GLY A 655 22.69 -17.90 1.78
C GLY A 655 22.34 -16.41 1.92
N GLY A 656 21.16 -16.05 1.42
CA GLY A 656 20.52 -14.77 1.65
C GLY A 656 20.66 -13.75 0.52
N PHE A 657 19.75 -12.78 0.55
CA PHE A 657 19.57 -11.76 -0.49
C PHE A 657 20.82 -10.89 -0.70
N TYR A 658 21.38 -10.31 0.35
CA TYR A 658 22.54 -9.41 0.19
C TYR A 658 23.80 -10.19 -0.20
N ARG A 659 23.95 -11.43 0.24
CA ARG A 659 25.04 -12.31 -0.20
C ARG A 659 24.92 -12.67 -1.69
N HIS A 660 23.70 -12.91 -2.17
CA HIS A 660 23.44 -13.12 -3.60
C HIS A 660 23.85 -11.90 -4.44
N ILE A 661 23.51 -10.69 -3.99
CA ILE A 661 23.83 -9.44 -4.71
C ILE A 661 25.33 -9.13 -4.68
N THR A 662 25.95 -9.19 -3.49
CA THR A 662 27.30 -8.66 -3.27
C THR A 662 28.40 -9.69 -3.53
N GLN A 663 28.07 -10.98 -3.46
CA GLN A 663 29.00 -12.12 -3.55
C GLN A 663 30.10 -12.14 -2.46
N ASP A 664 30.10 -11.16 -1.55
CA ASP A 664 31.08 -10.95 -0.50
C ASP A 664 30.37 -10.78 0.83
N GLU A 665 30.80 -11.54 1.83
CA GLU A 665 30.16 -11.58 3.15
C GLU A 665 30.29 -10.26 3.93
N GLY A 666 31.43 -9.57 3.78
CA GLY A 666 31.68 -8.28 4.41
C GLY A 666 30.77 -7.19 3.87
N TYR A 667 30.65 -7.11 2.54
CA TYR A 667 29.72 -6.18 1.90
C TYR A 667 28.27 -6.51 2.23
N ALA A 668 27.87 -7.80 2.18
CA ALA A 668 26.52 -8.22 2.52
C ALA A 668 26.10 -7.77 3.94
N LYS A 669 27.00 -7.91 4.92
CA LYS A 669 26.77 -7.45 6.29
C LYS A 669 26.62 -5.93 6.37
N TYR A 670 27.48 -5.17 5.68
CA TYR A 670 27.39 -3.71 5.64
C TYR A 670 26.07 -3.22 5.03
N PHE A 671 25.65 -3.80 3.89
CA PHE A 671 24.38 -3.48 3.25
C PHE A 671 23.19 -3.82 4.15
N SER A 672 23.20 -5.01 4.77
CA SER A 672 22.17 -5.43 5.72
C SER A 672 22.02 -4.44 6.87
N VAL A 673 23.13 -4.03 7.51
CA VAL A 673 23.11 -3.03 8.59
C VAL A 673 22.61 -1.66 8.10
N THR A 674 23.04 -1.23 6.92
CA THR A 674 22.65 0.07 6.35
C THR A 674 21.15 0.11 6.04
N VAL A 675 20.62 -0.93 5.38
CA VAL A 675 19.18 -1.03 5.07
C VAL A 675 18.37 -1.15 6.36
N LYS A 676 18.85 -1.92 7.34
CA LYS A 676 18.23 -2.04 8.66
C LYS A 676 18.15 -0.69 9.38
N ALA A 677 19.24 0.09 9.39
CA ALA A 677 19.24 1.43 9.96
C ALA A 677 18.26 2.37 9.25
N PHE A 678 18.18 2.29 7.92
CA PHE A 678 17.23 3.07 7.12
C PHE A 678 15.76 2.69 7.40
N LEU A 679 15.45 1.39 7.41
CA LEU A 679 14.09 0.89 7.69
C LEU A 679 13.64 1.14 9.14
N LEU A 680 14.57 1.34 10.08
CA LEU A 680 14.27 1.61 11.48
C LEU A 680 13.72 3.03 11.72
N VAL A 681 14.06 3.98 10.85
CA VAL A 681 13.74 5.40 11.03
C VAL A 681 12.25 5.66 11.17
N LEU A 682 11.43 5.15 10.25
CA LEU A 682 10.00 5.43 10.22
C LEU A 682 9.19 4.69 11.31
N PRO A 683 9.43 3.40 11.61
CA PRO A 683 8.78 2.72 12.73
C PRO A 683 9.11 3.39 14.07
N LEU A 684 10.37 3.76 14.30
CA LEU A 684 10.78 4.48 15.51
C LEU A 684 10.09 5.84 15.60
N LEU A 685 10.06 6.61 14.52
CA LEU A 685 9.35 7.89 14.47
C LEU A 685 7.86 7.72 14.78
N SER A 686 7.19 6.76 14.14
CA SER A 686 5.77 6.47 14.36
C SER A 686 5.50 6.10 15.82
N ALA A 687 6.33 5.24 16.42
CA ALA A 687 6.24 4.88 17.83
C ALA A 687 6.35 6.11 18.74
N LEU A 688 7.37 6.95 18.52
CA LEU A 688 7.58 8.18 19.29
C LEU A 688 6.43 9.18 19.12
N GLN A 689 5.88 9.32 17.91
CA GLN A 689 4.72 10.18 17.65
C GLN A 689 3.48 9.71 18.42
N TRP A 690 3.21 8.41 18.45
CA TRP A 690 2.09 7.84 19.20
C TRP A 690 2.26 7.95 20.70
N ILE A 691 3.45 7.64 21.23
CA ILE A 691 3.79 7.80 22.65
C ILE A 691 3.66 9.27 23.07
N HIS A 692 4.21 10.18 22.28
CA HIS A 692 4.09 11.61 22.54
C HIS A 692 2.62 12.07 22.60
N ARG A 693 1.77 11.61 21.67
CA ARG A 693 0.32 11.90 21.68
C ARG A 693 -0.41 11.27 22.88
N ALA A 694 0.03 10.12 23.35
CA ALA A 694 -0.51 9.49 24.55
C ALA A 694 -0.15 10.32 25.80
N LEU A 695 1.11 10.75 25.92
CA LEU A 695 1.60 11.59 27.02
C LEU A 695 0.95 12.97 27.05
N GLN A 696 0.72 13.59 25.89
CA GLN A 696 -0.04 14.84 25.82
C GLN A 696 -1.50 14.63 26.25
N GLY A 697 -2.12 13.53 25.83
CA GLY A 697 -3.49 13.18 26.22
C GLY A 697 -3.65 12.93 27.72
N SER A 698 -2.67 12.30 28.37
CA SER A 698 -2.72 11.97 29.80
C SER A 698 -2.57 13.20 30.71
N LYS A 699 -1.79 14.21 30.30
CA LYS A 699 -1.68 15.49 31.02
C LYS A 699 -3.01 16.25 31.06
N VAL A 700 -3.74 16.26 29.94
CA VAL A 700 -5.08 16.89 29.86
C VAL A 700 -6.11 16.08 30.66
N PHE A 701 -5.95 14.76 30.72
CA PHE A 701 -6.80 13.88 31.49
C PHE A 701 -6.74 14.23 32.99
N HIS A 702 -5.55 14.30 33.60
CA HIS A 702 -5.41 14.62 35.03
C HIS A 702 -6.06 15.94 35.43
N LYS A 703 -5.93 16.99 34.61
CA LYS A 703 -6.53 18.31 34.90
C LYS A 703 -8.07 18.35 34.82
N ARG A 704 -8.70 17.41 34.11
CA ARG A 704 -10.15 17.46 33.81
C ARG A 704 -10.93 16.21 34.25
N ALA A 705 -10.27 15.11 34.59
CA ALA A 705 -10.90 13.86 35.01
C ALA A 705 -11.73 14.02 36.29
N ALA A 706 -11.37 14.97 37.15
CA ALA A 706 -12.11 15.28 38.37
C ALA A 706 -13.55 15.83 38.14
N ARG A 707 -13.99 16.11 36.90
CA ARG A 707 -15.24 16.83 36.65
C ARG A 707 -16.22 16.21 35.65
N SER A 708 -15.95 15.08 34.97
CA SER A 708 -16.98 14.51 34.07
C SER A 708 -16.91 13.02 33.76
N GLY A 709 -18.08 12.42 33.52
CA GLY A 709 -18.28 11.04 33.05
C GLY A 709 -17.74 10.73 31.64
N THR A 710 -16.98 11.65 31.02
CA THR A 710 -16.27 11.37 29.75
C THR A 710 -14.86 10.80 29.96
N ALA A 711 -14.49 10.50 31.20
CA ALA A 711 -13.18 9.95 31.56
C ALA A 711 -12.87 8.64 30.80
N SER A 712 -13.81 7.70 30.73
CA SER A 712 -13.62 6.40 30.07
C SER A 712 -13.24 6.53 28.58
N ARG A 713 -13.95 7.36 27.81
CA ARG A 713 -13.66 7.59 26.38
C ARG A 713 -12.31 8.26 26.13
N ARG A 714 -11.84 9.08 27.09
CA ARG A 714 -10.50 9.70 27.00
C ARG A 714 -9.42 8.69 27.37
N PHE A 715 -9.65 7.89 28.40
CA PHE A 715 -8.77 6.81 28.80
C PHE A 715 -8.57 5.82 27.65
N LEU A 716 -9.66 5.39 26.99
CA LEU A 716 -9.59 4.51 25.82
C LEU A 716 -8.72 5.12 24.70
N ARG A 717 -8.88 6.41 24.41
CA ARG A 717 -8.05 7.10 23.40
C ARG A 717 -6.57 7.15 23.76
N VAL A 718 -6.25 7.41 25.02
CA VAL A 718 -4.86 7.38 25.50
C VAL A 718 -4.32 5.96 25.41
N GLY A 719 -5.11 4.97 25.82
CA GLY A 719 -4.81 3.54 25.69
C GLY A 719 -4.50 3.15 24.25
N THR A 720 -5.37 3.46 23.29
CA THR A 720 -5.15 3.17 21.86
C THR A 720 -3.83 3.77 21.35
N ARG A 721 -3.53 5.02 21.69
CA ARG A 721 -2.28 5.68 21.29
C ARG A 721 -1.06 5.00 21.92
N LEU A 722 -1.16 4.60 23.19
CA LEU A 722 -0.09 3.87 23.87
C LEU A 722 0.12 2.49 23.23
N THR A 723 -0.96 1.76 22.93
CA THR A 723 -0.90 0.46 22.24
C THR A 723 -0.21 0.59 20.88
N LEU A 724 -0.58 1.59 20.07
CA LEU A 724 0.07 1.86 18.78
C LEU A 724 1.56 2.21 18.95
N GLY A 725 1.90 3.00 19.97
CA GLY A 725 3.28 3.34 20.31
C GLY A 725 4.12 2.12 20.71
N LEU A 726 3.59 1.27 21.59
CA LEU A 726 4.24 0.03 22.04
C LEU A 726 4.39 -0.97 20.90
N ALA A 727 3.38 -1.13 20.05
CA ALA A 727 3.47 -2.00 18.88
C ALA A 727 4.53 -1.52 17.88
N GLY A 728 4.70 -0.20 17.73
CA GLY A 728 5.82 0.38 16.97
C GLY A 728 7.18 0.07 17.58
N LEU A 729 7.32 0.12 18.92
CA LEU A 729 8.57 -0.28 19.59
C LEU A 729 8.86 -1.77 19.44
N VAL A 730 7.84 -2.63 19.44
CA VAL A 730 7.99 -4.05 19.12
C VAL A 730 8.57 -4.21 17.71
N GLN A 731 8.07 -3.48 16.71
CA GLN A 731 8.66 -3.53 15.36
C GLN A 731 10.13 -3.13 15.33
N VAL A 732 10.49 -2.08 16.09
CA VAL A 732 11.90 -1.65 16.22
C VAL A 732 12.74 -2.77 16.83
N GLY A 733 12.25 -3.39 17.91
CA GLY A 733 12.90 -4.54 18.56
C GLY A 733 13.07 -5.73 17.61
N LEU A 734 12.03 -6.08 16.85
CA LEU A 734 12.08 -7.15 15.84
C LEU A 734 13.07 -6.82 14.73
N LEU A 735 13.09 -5.58 14.25
CA LEU A 735 14.03 -5.18 13.20
C LEU A 735 15.46 -5.29 13.70
N LEU A 736 15.72 -4.91 14.96
CA LEU A 736 17.01 -5.08 15.64
C LEU A 736 17.38 -6.55 15.90
N TYR A 737 16.40 -7.41 16.16
CA TYR A 737 16.59 -8.84 16.38
C TYR A 737 16.95 -9.58 15.09
N PHE A 738 16.16 -9.42 14.02
CA PHE A 738 16.32 -10.21 12.81
C PHE A 738 17.55 -9.83 11.99
N ASN A 739 18.20 -10.84 11.40
CA ASN A 739 19.26 -10.65 10.42
C ASN A 739 18.66 -10.57 9.00
N LEU A 740 18.78 -9.39 8.36
CA LEU A 740 18.25 -9.19 6.99
C LEU A 740 19.08 -9.92 5.92
N ASN A 741 20.30 -10.37 6.26
CA ASN A 741 21.15 -11.13 5.34
C ASN A 741 20.83 -12.63 5.35
N ALA A 742 19.92 -13.10 6.20
CA ALA A 742 19.57 -14.50 6.27
C ALA A 742 18.45 -14.90 5.28
N ALA A 743 18.35 -16.21 5.02
CA ALA A 743 17.23 -16.80 4.27
C ALA A 743 15.95 -16.86 5.13
N ASN A 744 15.31 -15.70 5.32
CA ASN A 744 14.13 -15.58 6.18
C ASN A 744 12.85 -16.10 5.51
N GLY A 745 11.90 -16.55 6.33
CA GLY A 745 10.57 -17.02 5.93
C GLY A 745 9.72 -15.94 5.25
N GLY A 746 8.66 -16.39 4.55
CA GLY A 746 7.79 -15.51 3.76
C GLY A 746 7.12 -14.40 4.57
N LEU A 747 6.79 -14.65 5.85
CA LEU A 747 6.12 -13.66 6.69
C LEU A 747 7.04 -12.49 7.03
N LEU A 748 8.30 -12.77 7.38
CA LEU A 748 9.28 -11.73 7.65
C LEU A 748 9.53 -10.89 6.40
N ASN A 749 9.61 -11.53 5.23
CA ASN A 749 9.82 -10.83 3.97
C ASN A 749 8.65 -9.91 3.62
N LEU A 750 7.41 -10.37 3.81
CA LEU A 750 6.24 -9.50 3.65
C LEU A 750 6.27 -8.34 4.66
N TRP A 751 6.62 -8.60 5.91
CA TRP A 751 6.72 -7.57 6.94
C TRP A 751 7.75 -6.49 6.56
N LEU A 752 8.94 -6.90 6.09
CA LEU A 752 9.96 -5.99 5.55
C LEU A 752 9.45 -5.22 4.33
N ALA A 753 8.67 -5.86 3.46
CA ALA A 753 8.05 -5.20 2.32
C ALA A 753 7.05 -4.12 2.76
N PHE A 754 6.26 -4.33 3.81
CA PHE A 754 5.43 -3.26 4.40
C PHE A 754 6.24 -2.14 5.06
N LEU A 755 7.36 -2.46 5.72
CA LEU A 755 8.26 -1.43 6.25
C LEU A 755 8.82 -0.56 5.12
N LEU A 756 9.23 -1.18 4.01
CA LEU A 756 9.61 -0.43 2.82
C LEU A 756 8.42 0.31 2.19
N GLY A 757 7.23 -0.27 2.25
CA GLY A 757 5.96 0.38 1.91
C GLY A 757 5.78 1.69 2.67
N SER A 758 6.13 1.75 3.96
CA SER A 758 6.08 2.99 4.74
C SER A 758 7.00 4.10 4.20
N VAL A 759 8.12 3.73 3.56
CA VAL A 759 9.01 4.67 2.87
C VAL A 759 8.36 5.21 1.60
N PHE A 760 7.72 4.34 0.81
CA PHE A 760 6.94 4.76 -0.35
C PHE A 760 5.72 5.60 0.02
N GLU A 761 4.99 5.24 1.08
CA GLU A 761 3.90 6.04 1.65
C GLU A 761 4.41 7.42 2.07
N SER A 762 5.54 7.47 2.77
CA SER A 762 6.20 8.70 3.20
C SER A 762 6.56 9.61 2.02
N TYR A 763 7.06 9.00 0.94
CA TYR A 763 7.35 9.68 -0.32
C TYR A 763 6.08 10.23 -0.97
N LEU A 764 5.09 9.37 -1.23
CA LEU A 764 3.87 9.73 -1.96
C LEU A 764 2.99 10.72 -1.19
N ALA A 765 3.09 10.77 0.14
CA ALA A 765 2.43 11.77 0.97
C ALA A 765 2.86 13.22 0.65
N CYS A 766 4.05 13.41 0.06
CA CYS A 766 4.54 14.70 -0.39
C CYS A 766 4.05 15.07 -1.80
N GLU A 767 3.48 14.12 -2.53
CA GLU A 767 2.93 14.32 -3.87
C GLU A 767 1.42 14.66 -3.80
N ASP A 768 0.87 15.18 -4.90
CA ASP A 768 -0.57 15.40 -5.03
C ASP A 768 -1.23 14.17 -5.69
N LEU A 769 -1.83 13.32 -4.86
CA LEU A 769 -2.48 12.07 -5.28
C LEU A 769 -3.92 12.25 -5.77
N ARG A 770 -4.39 13.47 -6.02
CA ARG A 770 -5.79 13.71 -6.42
C ARG A 770 -6.05 13.34 -7.88
N GLY A 771 -7.33 13.14 -8.22
CA GLY A 771 -7.81 12.98 -9.59
C GLY A 771 -8.32 11.59 -9.93
N ALA A 772 -8.82 11.46 -11.16
CA ALA A 772 -9.45 10.24 -11.69
C ALA A 772 -8.48 9.05 -11.70
N PHE A 773 -7.20 9.29 -12.00
CA PHE A 773 -6.20 8.22 -12.03
C PHE A 773 -6.00 7.54 -10.66
N ARG A 774 -6.16 8.27 -9.55
CA ARG A 774 -6.17 7.65 -8.22
C ARG A 774 -7.35 6.72 -8.05
N GLN A 775 -8.56 7.18 -8.40
CA GLN A 775 -9.76 6.37 -8.30
C GLN A 775 -9.63 5.08 -9.12
N PHE A 776 -9.00 5.16 -10.28
CA PHE A 776 -8.67 4.01 -11.10
C PHE A 776 -7.71 3.03 -10.43
N VAL A 777 -6.60 3.52 -9.89
CA VAL A 777 -5.65 2.69 -9.13
C VAL A 777 -6.33 2.06 -7.92
N THR A 778 -7.10 2.82 -7.13
CA THR A 778 -7.84 2.31 -5.97
C THR A 778 -8.86 1.25 -6.39
N ALA A 779 -9.53 1.43 -7.53
CA ALA A 779 -10.44 0.43 -8.09
C ALA A 779 -9.71 -0.85 -8.51
N ILE A 780 -8.57 -0.73 -9.20
CA ILE A 780 -7.71 -1.89 -9.54
C ILE A 780 -7.31 -2.64 -8.27
N VAL A 781 -6.80 -1.91 -7.29
CA VAL A 781 -6.37 -2.46 -6.00
C VAL A 781 -7.53 -3.18 -5.30
N PHE A 782 -8.73 -2.60 -5.30
CA PHE A 782 -9.93 -3.20 -4.73
C PHE A 782 -10.37 -4.50 -5.43
N ILE A 783 -10.09 -4.65 -6.73
CA ILE A 783 -10.43 -5.87 -7.49
C ILE A 783 -9.51 -7.02 -7.11
N PHE A 784 -8.21 -6.75 -6.98
CA PHE A 784 -7.19 -7.78 -6.77
C PHE A 784 -6.98 -8.17 -5.29
N ILE A 785 -7.41 -7.34 -4.34
CA ILE A 785 -7.61 -7.74 -2.92
C ILE A 785 -8.85 -8.60 -2.85
#